data_AF-A0A816Z5M6-F1
#
_entry.id   AF-A0A816Z5M6-F1
#
_cell.length_a   1.000
_cell.length_b   1.000
_cell.length_c   1.000
_cell.angle_alpha   90.00
_cell.angle_beta   90.00
_cell.angle_gamma   90.00
#
_symmetry.space_group_name_H-M   'P 1'
#
loop_
_entity.id
_entity.type
_entity.pdbx_description
1 polymer ?
#
loop_
_entity_poly.entity_id
_entity_poly.type
_entity_poly.pdbx_seq_one_letter_code
_entity_poly.pdbx_strand_id
1 'polypeptide(L)'
;MTIRLHLSAIVLILSLISLIKAKQNDPGQFLVGAGIYDITGQVAEIGFMGYAVPKQRGHGLLQRMRSRAFIIGDVNKEENRVVYVSADNGMAFQIIKTEVVDRLNKTLGSNLYNDKNVLISGTHTHSTPGGTGGTALVDITTFGFVKENWEACVNGIVQSIMLAHKNLQLGRIKINVGQVDNANINRSPASYLNNVDRGEYKDNTDHEMTVLRFESIDGKTEIGMINFYPVHAVSLNNTNLLVAGDNKGYASYLFEKLKNPPGTLPGQGSFVAAFGQSNEGDVSPNLMGPKCIDTGLPCEFYTSTCNGKTEKCIAFGPGNNMYESNVIIGQRQYDVAKDLYDNAQVFLNGNSIVNFRHTYVDMQTINVSSRFTSTGHNETTCQAALGYSFAAGTTDGPGDFDFTQSTNSTNPFWQFVAAFLAKPTQQQIQCQAPKPILLDVGLIKPIEWVPFVLPHQIFQIGQLFMVGVPGEFSTMSGRRLKITIQQALQDAGTWTPDSHIVIAGLSNSYSHYITTYEEYQQQRYEGASTLYGPHTLAAYQQTFYDLSMKLARNESVPSGPQPFDMRGKTFSFVLPPIPDGLPINKNFGDIFTDVDPSYKPGDTVRCSWWGANPRNDLFTEKSYLYVDRFINQTWVPILTDGDIETRFLWRRQIIDNSIITVEWDIPVTQQTGQDLYRLRHSVLLSGFKNGDFESGSSIGWTIGGSSRGTTLSSLMKAQDYLSTGSADMASIANSHSSIVTSVNRHNLGTVMPKIVYVGTYAWRVEDIICGGFASVLSQQINSYYCLDIYFAWLAVLENSGH
;
A
#
# COMPACT_ATOMS: atom_id res chain seq x y z
N MET A 1 9.81 -1.37 -74.13
CA MET A 1 10.51 -0.95 -72.89
C MET A 1 9.59 -0.13 -71.96
N THR A 2 8.72 0.72 -72.51
CA THR A 2 7.72 1.54 -71.80
C THR A 2 6.67 0.78 -70.98
N ILE A 3 6.20 -0.39 -71.45
CA ILE A 3 5.17 -1.19 -70.73
C ILE A 3 5.71 -1.83 -69.43
N ARG A 4 6.98 -2.24 -69.39
CA ARG A 4 7.61 -2.82 -68.18
C ARG A 4 7.84 -1.79 -67.08
N LEU A 5 8.11 -0.53 -67.45
CA LEU A 5 8.25 0.59 -66.52
C LEU A 5 6.91 0.96 -65.87
N HIS A 6 5.81 0.93 -66.62
CA HIS A 6 4.47 1.18 -66.07
C HIS A 6 3.98 0.06 -65.15
N LEU A 7 4.21 -1.21 -65.48
CA LEU A 7 3.87 -2.30 -64.56
C LEU A 7 4.66 -2.23 -63.25
N SER A 8 5.96 -1.90 -63.31
CA SER A 8 6.81 -1.79 -62.13
C SER A 8 6.39 -0.64 -61.22
N ALA A 9 6.00 0.50 -61.80
CA ALA A 9 5.48 1.64 -61.06
C ALA A 9 4.10 1.34 -60.41
N ILE A 10 3.22 0.63 -61.10
CA ILE A 10 1.90 0.23 -60.57
C ILE A 10 2.07 -0.77 -59.42
N VAL A 11 2.99 -1.74 -59.52
CA VAL A 11 3.30 -2.67 -58.43
C VAL A 11 3.91 -1.94 -57.24
N LEU A 12 4.79 -0.95 -57.47
CA LEU A 12 5.37 -0.14 -56.40
C LEU A 12 4.29 0.70 -55.69
N ILE A 13 3.39 1.33 -56.45
CA ILE A 13 2.28 2.13 -55.92
C ILE A 13 1.29 1.24 -55.16
N LEU A 14 0.95 0.06 -55.68
CA LEU A 14 0.07 -0.90 -54.98
C LEU A 14 0.73 -1.43 -53.70
N SER A 15 2.05 -1.65 -53.70
CA SER A 15 2.81 -2.05 -52.51
C SER A 15 2.94 -0.94 -51.47
N LEU A 16 3.06 0.32 -51.89
CA LEU A 16 2.98 1.49 -51.01
C LEU A 16 1.57 1.66 -50.44
N ILE A 17 0.53 1.50 -51.26
CA ILE A 17 -0.87 1.58 -50.81
C ILE A 17 -1.20 0.42 -49.85
N SER A 18 -0.64 -0.78 -50.06
CA SER A 18 -0.80 -1.88 -49.11
C SER A 18 -0.02 -1.67 -47.82
N LEU A 19 1.18 -1.06 -47.86
CA LEU A 19 1.91 -0.66 -46.64
C LEU A 19 1.20 0.47 -45.88
N ILE A 20 0.63 1.44 -46.59
CA ILE A 20 -0.13 2.55 -45.99
C ILE A 20 -1.44 2.02 -45.38
N LYS A 21 -2.14 1.09 -46.04
CA LYS A 21 -3.32 0.39 -45.47
C LYS A 21 -2.96 -0.54 -44.31
N ALA A 22 -1.80 -1.20 -44.33
CA ALA A 22 -1.32 -2.04 -43.24
C ALA A 22 -0.92 -1.22 -41.99
N LYS A 23 -0.44 0.01 -42.17
CA LYS A 23 -0.14 0.93 -41.07
C LYS A 23 -1.39 1.57 -40.45
N GLN A 24 -2.54 1.48 -41.13
CA GLN A 24 -3.81 2.12 -40.73
C GLN A 24 -4.73 1.19 -39.92
N ASN A 25 -4.36 -0.08 -39.73
CA ASN A 25 -5.17 -1.13 -39.10
C ASN A 25 -4.47 -1.83 -37.92
N ASP A 26 -3.41 -1.24 -37.34
CA ASP A 26 -2.84 -1.79 -36.12
C ASP A 26 -3.75 -1.44 -34.93
N PRO A 27 -4.31 -2.43 -34.20
CA PRO A 27 -5.23 -2.19 -33.08
C PRO A 27 -4.64 -1.33 -31.95
N GLY A 28 -3.33 -1.11 -31.95
CA GLY A 28 -2.65 -0.16 -31.09
C GLY A 28 -1.52 -0.73 -30.31
N GLN A 29 -0.38 -0.08 -30.45
CA GLN A 29 0.83 -0.47 -29.75
C GLN A 29 1.05 0.49 -28.59
N PHE A 30 1.39 -0.07 -27.44
CA PHE A 30 1.85 0.67 -26.28
C PHE A 30 3.17 0.08 -25.83
N LEU A 31 4.00 0.89 -25.18
CA LEU A 31 5.02 0.36 -24.31
C LEU A 31 4.34 -0.06 -23.01
N VAL A 32 4.37 -1.34 -22.67
CA VAL A 32 3.71 -1.89 -21.48
C VAL A 32 4.71 -2.63 -20.61
N GLY A 33 4.58 -2.48 -19.30
CA GLY A 33 5.39 -3.18 -18.33
C GLY A 33 4.60 -3.41 -17.05
N ALA A 34 4.79 -4.56 -16.42
CA ALA A 34 4.15 -4.91 -15.15
C ALA A 34 5.19 -5.39 -14.13
N GLY A 35 4.94 -5.09 -12.86
CA GLY A 35 5.81 -5.46 -11.75
C GLY A 35 5.01 -5.63 -10.46
N ILE A 36 5.43 -6.57 -9.64
CA ILE A 36 4.84 -6.88 -8.34
C ILE A 36 5.94 -6.92 -7.28
N TYR A 37 5.65 -6.43 -6.08
CA TYR A 37 6.60 -6.49 -4.95
C TYR A 37 5.87 -6.45 -3.60
N ASP A 38 6.47 -7.04 -2.57
CA ASP A 38 5.98 -7.04 -1.18
C ASP A 38 6.00 -5.64 -0.53
N ILE A 39 4.87 -5.24 0.07
CA ILE A 39 4.73 -4.01 0.88
C ILE A 39 4.30 -4.30 2.32
N THR A 40 4.34 -5.56 2.74
CA THR A 40 3.89 -6.00 4.07
C THR A 40 4.72 -5.34 5.16
N GLY A 41 4.06 -4.57 6.03
CA GLY A 41 4.65 -3.96 7.21
C GLY A 41 4.76 -4.93 8.40
N GLN A 42 4.95 -4.37 9.59
CA GLN A 42 5.02 -5.12 10.85
C GLN A 42 3.68 -5.82 11.15
N VAL A 43 3.70 -7.15 11.24
CA VAL A 43 2.50 -7.99 11.41
C VAL A 43 2.12 -8.23 12.88
N ALA A 44 2.91 -7.71 13.83
CA ALA A 44 2.73 -7.90 15.26
C ALA A 44 2.72 -6.56 16.01
N GLU A 45 1.85 -6.43 17.02
CA GLU A 45 1.72 -5.31 17.96
C GLU A 45 1.47 -3.92 17.35
N ILE A 46 1.30 -3.78 16.03
CA ILE A 46 0.99 -2.50 15.37
C ILE A 46 -0.51 -2.38 15.12
N GLY A 47 -1.07 -1.20 15.39
CA GLY A 47 -2.47 -0.89 15.09
C GLY A 47 -2.76 -0.99 13.60
N PHE A 48 -3.90 -1.57 13.24
CA PHE A 48 -4.32 -1.63 11.84
C PHE A 48 -4.91 -0.29 11.38
N MET A 49 -4.71 0.04 10.11
CA MET A 49 -5.31 1.19 9.45
C MET A 49 -6.67 0.81 8.87
N GLY A 50 -7.68 1.67 9.05
CA GLY A 50 -9.03 1.48 8.52
C GLY A 50 -10.10 1.74 9.59
N TYR A 51 -10.32 0.78 10.48
CA TYR A 51 -11.41 0.82 11.46
C TYR A 51 -11.22 1.80 12.63
N ALA A 52 -10.02 2.36 12.82
CA ALA A 52 -9.69 3.25 13.93
C ALA A 52 -9.95 2.65 15.33
N VAL A 53 -9.78 1.33 15.47
CA VAL A 53 -9.97 0.61 16.75
C VAL A 53 -8.62 0.40 17.44
N PRO A 54 -8.34 1.07 18.59
CA PRO A 54 -7.01 0.98 19.24
C PRO A 54 -6.60 -0.42 19.69
N LYS A 55 -7.57 -1.32 19.89
CA LYS A 55 -7.34 -2.72 20.26
C LYS A 55 -7.04 -3.63 19.06
N GLN A 56 -7.34 -3.19 17.84
CA GLN A 56 -7.05 -3.96 16.63
C GLN A 56 -5.58 -3.80 16.29
N ARG A 57 -4.76 -4.68 16.86
CA ARG A 57 -3.31 -4.71 16.67
C ARG A 57 -2.90 -6.03 16.04
N GLY A 58 -1.89 -6.01 15.18
CA GLY A 58 -1.43 -7.20 14.47
C GLY A 58 -0.99 -8.32 15.41
N HIS A 59 -1.45 -9.53 15.15
CA HIS A 59 -1.08 -10.77 15.82
C HIS A 59 -0.63 -11.82 14.78
N GLY A 60 -0.24 -11.39 13.59
CA GLY A 60 0.13 -12.31 12.52
C GLY A 60 -0.28 -11.85 11.12
N LEU A 61 -0.24 -12.80 10.20
CA LEU A 61 -0.39 -12.61 8.76
C LEU A 61 -1.30 -13.72 8.21
N LEU A 62 -2.33 -13.29 7.46
CA LEU A 62 -3.19 -14.17 6.66
C LEU A 62 -2.75 -14.13 5.18
N GLN A 63 -2.36 -12.96 4.69
CA GLN A 63 -1.93 -12.79 3.30
C GLN A 63 -0.94 -11.63 3.20
N ARG A 64 0.19 -11.84 2.50
CA ARG A 64 1.13 -10.76 2.14
C ARG A 64 0.42 -9.65 1.36
N MET A 65 0.76 -8.41 1.69
CA MET A 65 0.32 -7.22 0.97
C MET A 65 1.28 -6.94 -0.20
N ARG A 66 0.74 -6.64 -1.38
CA ARG A 66 1.54 -6.42 -2.59
C ARG A 66 1.28 -5.05 -3.21
N SER A 67 2.33 -4.48 -3.79
CA SER A 67 2.25 -3.38 -4.74
C SER A 67 2.34 -3.93 -6.15
N ARG A 68 1.38 -3.56 -7.00
CA ARG A 68 1.25 -4.00 -8.39
C ARG A 68 1.29 -2.78 -9.30
N ALA A 69 2.39 -2.63 -10.03
CA ALA A 69 2.65 -1.49 -10.90
C ALA A 69 2.48 -1.85 -12.37
N PHE A 70 1.87 -0.95 -13.12
CA PHE A 70 1.70 -1.01 -14.56
C PHE A 70 2.20 0.28 -15.19
N ILE A 71 3.09 0.16 -16.16
CA ILE A 71 3.61 1.29 -16.91
C ILE A 71 3.06 1.21 -18.33
N ILE A 72 2.53 2.32 -18.81
CA ILE A 72 1.91 2.44 -20.14
C ILE A 72 2.51 3.66 -20.81
N GLY A 73 3.11 3.46 -21.97
CA GLY A 73 3.84 4.49 -22.71
C GLY A 73 3.39 4.63 -24.16
N ASP A 74 3.44 5.86 -24.64
CA ASP A 74 3.38 6.17 -26.06
C ASP A 74 4.65 5.65 -26.74
N VAL A 75 4.51 4.86 -27.80
CA VAL A 75 5.65 4.29 -28.53
C VAL A 75 6.40 5.34 -29.36
N ASN A 76 5.79 6.50 -29.60
CA ASN A 76 6.34 7.58 -30.41
C ASN A 76 6.85 8.76 -29.57
N LYS A 77 6.53 8.81 -28.27
CA LYS A 77 6.88 9.89 -27.33
C LYS A 77 7.31 9.31 -26.00
N GLU A 78 8.62 9.18 -25.81
CA GLU A 78 9.21 8.57 -24.62
C GLU A 78 8.82 9.28 -23.31
N GLU A 79 8.62 10.59 -23.37
CA GLU A 79 8.17 11.42 -22.25
C GLU A 79 6.69 11.16 -21.86
N ASN A 80 5.90 10.57 -22.75
CA ASN A 80 4.50 10.27 -22.52
C ASN A 80 4.35 8.84 -21.99
N ARG A 81 4.71 8.66 -20.73
CA ARG A 81 4.48 7.43 -19.97
C ARG A 81 3.67 7.73 -18.74
N VAL A 82 2.77 6.83 -18.37
CA VAL A 82 2.04 6.85 -17.11
C VAL A 82 2.31 5.58 -16.32
N VAL A 83 2.24 5.69 -15.00
CA VAL A 83 2.39 4.58 -14.06
C VAL A 83 1.14 4.51 -13.21
N TYR A 84 0.46 3.37 -13.22
CA TYR A 84 -0.61 3.06 -12.28
C TYR A 84 -0.10 2.02 -11.28
N VAL A 85 -0.29 2.28 -9.99
CA VAL A 85 0.01 1.33 -8.92
C VAL A 85 -1.27 1.04 -8.13
N SER A 86 -1.59 -0.24 -8.00
CA SER A 86 -2.54 -0.73 -7.00
C SER A 86 -1.76 -1.34 -5.84
N ALA A 87 -1.90 -0.78 -4.65
CA ALA A 87 -1.23 -1.24 -3.44
C ALA A 87 -2.27 -1.84 -2.49
N ASP A 88 -2.02 -3.07 -2.03
CA ASP A 88 -2.78 -3.70 -0.94
C ASP A 88 -2.54 -2.92 0.34
N ASN A 89 -3.18 -1.77 0.50
CA ASN A 89 -3.05 -0.85 1.62
C ASN A 89 -4.39 -0.13 1.86
N GLY A 90 -4.54 0.46 3.03
CA GLY A 90 -5.76 1.19 3.38
C GLY A 90 -6.01 2.37 2.45
N MET A 91 -4.99 3.17 2.16
CA MET A 91 -5.09 4.32 1.26
C MET A 91 -3.72 4.62 0.64
N ALA A 92 -3.67 5.41 -0.43
CA ALA A 92 -2.43 6.09 -0.81
C ALA A 92 -2.30 7.42 -0.05
N PHE A 93 -1.12 7.68 0.48
CA PHE A 93 -0.86 8.90 1.25
C PHE A 93 0.14 9.81 0.53
N GLN A 94 -0.03 11.13 0.68
CA GLN A 94 0.85 12.13 0.07
C GLN A 94 2.32 11.91 0.47
N ILE A 95 2.58 11.58 1.74
CA ILE A 95 3.95 11.33 2.22
C ILE A 95 4.62 10.13 1.52
N ILE A 96 3.86 9.09 1.18
CA ILE A 96 4.34 7.93 0.42
C ILE A 96 4.60 8.35 -1.02
N LYS A 97 3.62 9.03 -1.63
CA LYS A 97 3.68 9.50 -3.02
C LYS A 97 4.92 10.36 -3.27
N THR A 98 5.14 11.37 -2.42
CA THR A 98 6.27 12.29 -2.52
C THR A 98 7.60 11.53 -2.46
N GLU A 99 7.75 10.60 -1.50
CA GLU A 99 9.00 9.84 -1.36
C GLU A 99 9.23 8.86 -2.52
N VAL A 100 8.18 8.18 -3.01
CA VAL A 100 8.28 7.28 -4.17
C VAL A 100 8.78 8.06 -5.39
N VAL A 101 8.18 9.21 -5.69
CA VAL A 101 8.59 10.06 -6.82
C VAL A 101 10.03 10.53 -6.64
N ASP A 102 10.43 10.96 -5.44
CA ASP A 102 11.80 11.38 -5.16
C ASP A 102 12.84 10.26 -5.38
N ARG A 103 12.52 9.02 -4.96
CA ARG A 103 13.41 7.86 -5.17
C ARG A 103 13.51 7.45 -6.63
N LEU A 104 12.39 7.48 -7.36
CA LEU A 104 12.37 7.22 -8.81
C LEU A 104 13.19 8.29 -9.55
N ASN A 105 13.02 9.57 -9.20
CA ASN A 105 13.78 10.68 -9.78
C ASN A 105 15.29 10.54 -9.55
N LYS A 106 15.71 10.14 -8.36
CA LYS A 106 17.14 9.91 -8.04
C LYS A 106 17.74 8.75 -8.84
N THR A 107 16.93 7.74 -9.19
CA THR A 107 17.39 6.50 -9.82
C THR A 107 17.32 6.57 -11.35
N LEU A 108 16.24 7.13 -11.90
CA LEU A 108 15.91 7.12 -13.33
C LEU A 108 15.95 8.51 -13.98
N GLY A 109 16.23 9.56 -13.19
CA GLY A 109 16.24 10.95 -13.65
C GLY A 109 14.90 11.66 -13.43
N SER A 110 14.95 12.99 -13.27
CA SER A 110 13.82 13.81 -12.79
C SER A 110 12.63 13.96 -13.76
N ASN A 111 12.79 13.56 -15.02
CA ASN A 111 11.81 13.84 -16.07
C ASN A 111 10.92 12.63 -16.40
N LEU A 112 11.32 11.41 -15.98
CA LEU A 112 10.65 10.19 -16.44
C LEU A 112 9.40 9.87 -15.61
N TYR A 113 9.50 9.90 -14.29
CA TYR A 113 8.40 9.57 -13.38
C TYR A 113 8.27 10.65 -12.29
N ASN A 114 7.20 11.42 -12.36
CA ASN A 114 6.92 12.54 -11.47
C ASN A 114 5.46 12.54 -11.01
N ASP A 115 5.07 13.53 -10.21
CA ASP A 115 3.70 13.65 -9.69
C ASP A 115 2.62 13.65 -10.79
N LYS A 116 2.96 14.13 -11.98
CA LYS A 116 1.98 14.27 -13.06
C LYS A 116 1.61 12.95 -13.71
N ASN A 117 2.52 11.99 -13.73
CA ASN A 117 2.36 10.75 -14.51
C ASN A 117 2.50 9.46 -13.70
N VAL A 118 2.79 9.54 -12.41
CA VAL A 118 2.64 8.40 -11.48
C VAL A 118 1.29 8.54 -10.77
N LEU A 119 0.54 7.46 -10.62
CA LEU A 119 -0.71 7.37 -9.86
C LEU A 119 -0.62 6.16 -8.95
N ILE A 120 -0.73 6.36 -7.64
CA ILE A 120 -0.70 5.29 -6.63
C ILE A 120 -2.06 5.24 -5.96
N SER A 121 -2.73 4.08 -5.99
CA SER A 121 -4.07 3.84 -5.45
C SER A 121 -4.02 2.71 -4.42
N GLY A 122 -4.71 2.88 -3.29
CA GLY A 122 -4.91 1.82 -2.29
C GLY A 122 -6.10 0.92 -2.64
N THR A 123 -6.02 -0.38 -2.34
CA THR A 123 -7.17 -1.30 -2.46
C THR A 123 -8.23 -1.10 -1.37
N HIS A 124 -7.95 -0.26 -0.37
CA HIS A 124 -8.79 -0.01 0.79
C HIS A 124 -8.99 -1.22 1.71
N THR A 125 -7.96 -2.07 1.85
CA THR A 125 -7.98 -3.10 2.91
C THR A 125 -7.94 -2.44 4.28
N HIS A 126 -8.78 -2.89 5.21
CA HIS A 126 -8.75 -2.48 6.62
C HIS A 126 -7.94 -3.45 7.50
N SER A 127 -7.20 -4.36 6.87
CA SER A 127 -6.33 -5.36 7.52
C SER A 127 -4.85 -5.10 7.21
N THR A 128 -4.44 -3.83 7.19
CA THR A 128 -3.06 -3.39 6.93
C THR A 128 -2.42 -2.78 8.19
N PRO A 129 -1.11 -3.00 8.46
CA PRO A 129 -0.39 -2.24 9.48
C PRO A 129 -0.42 -0.74 9.21
N GLY A 130 -0.84 0.04 10.20
CA GLY A 130 -0.96 1.48 10.08
C GLY A 130 0.33 2.27 10.37
N GLY A 131 0.17 3.57 10.64
CA GLY A 131 1.29 4.49 10.87
C GLY A 131 2.05 4.89 9.62
N THR A 132 1.38 4.93 8.47
CA THR A 132 2.00 5.25 7.17
C THR A 132 1.48 6.54 6.55
N GLY A 133 0.54 7.22 7.22
CA GLY A 133 -0.23 8.32 6.65
C GLY A 133 0.47 9.67 6.66
N GLY A 134 1.25 9.94 7.71
CA GLY A 134 1.95 11.19 7.89
C GLY A 134 1.06 12.35 8.33
N THR A 135 -0.26 12.18 8.45
CA THR A 135 -1.17 13.17 9.03
C THR A 135 -1.67 12.71 10.39
N ALA A 136 -1.88 13.66 11.31
CA ALA A 136 -2.13 13.33 12.71
C ALA A 136 -3.40 12.49 12.92
N LEU A 137 -4.46 12.75 12.15
CA LEU A 137 -5.77 12.13 12.38
C LEU A 137 -5.76 10.63 12.05
N VAL A 138 -5.13 10.22 10.95
CA VAL A 138 -5.08 8.80 10.57
C VAL A 138 -4.07 8.02 11.41
N ASP A 139 -2.92 8.63 11.72
CA ASP A 139 -1.86 7.96 12.46
C ASP A 139 -2.13 7.88 13.97
N ILE A 140 -2.90 8.79 14.60
CA ILE A 140 -3.14 8.73 16.06
C ILE A 140 -3.83 7.43 16.48
N THR A 141 -4.70 6.88 15.63
CA THR A 141 -5.43 5.63 15.88
C THR A 141 -4.52 4.40 15.85
N THR A 142 -3.34 4.54 15.24
CA THR A 142 -2.29 3.52 15.16
C THR A 142 -1.14 3.81 16.13
N PHE A 143 -1.37 4.72 17.10
CA PHE A 143 -0.38 5.24 18.05
C PHE A 143 0.76 6.02 17.38
N GLY A 144 0.51 6.62 16.22
CA GLY A 144 1.42 7.49 15.47
C GLY A 144 2.05 6.80 14.25
N PHE A 145 3.04 7.48 13.68
CA PHE A 145 3.79 7.07 12.50
C PHE A 145 4.76 5.93 12.83
N VAL A 146 4.82 4.92 11.96
CA VAL A 146 5.69 3.75 12.08
C VAL A 146 6.61 3.72 10.86
N LYS A 147 7.85 4.16 11.06
CA LYS A 147 8.82 4.35 9.98
C LYS A 147 9.08 3.06 9.20
N GLU A 148 9.13 1.93 9.88
CA GLU A 148 9.37 0.61 9.29
C GLU A 148 8.25 0.22 8.32
N ASN A 149 6.99 0.50 8.67
CA ASN A 149 5.84 0.25 7.80
C ASN A 149 5.83 1.18 6.61
N TRP A 150 6.10 2.48 6.84
CA TRP A 150 6.18 3.47 5.77
C TRP A 150 7.32 3.13 4.80
N GLU A 151 8.49 2.74 5.30
CA GLU A 151 9.65 2.34 4.48
C GLU A 151 9.36 1.08 3.68
N ALA A 152 8.73 0.05 4.28
CA ALA A 152 8.32 -1.16 3.57
C ALA A 152 7.36 -0.84 2.42
N CYS A 153 6.37 0.03 2.67
CA CYS A 153 5.41 0.46 1.67
C CYS A 153 6.07 1.27 0.53
N VAL A 154 6.84 2.31 0.87
CA VAL A 154 7.56 3.14 -0.10
C VAL A 154 8.52 2.30 -0.95
N ASN A 155 9.37 1.50 -0.30
CA ASN A 155 10.35 0.68 -1.01
C ASN A 155 9.64 -0.32 -1.91
N GLY A 156 8.61 -1.03 -1.44
CA GLY A 156 7.91 -1.99 -2.29
C GLY A 156 7.17 -1.35 -3.48
N ILE A 157 6.61 -0.15 -3.32
CA ILE A 157 6.07 0.62 -4.45
C ILE A 157 7.18 1.00 -5.44
N VAL A 158 8.32 1.50 -4.97
CA VAL A 158 9.46 1.81 -5.84
C VAL A 158 9.93 0.56 -6.58
N GLN A 159 10.10 -0.57 -5.90
CA GLN A 159 10.56 -1.82 -6.51
C GLN A 159 9.57 -2.37 -7.53
N SER A 160 8.26 -2.35 -7.26
CA SER A 160 7.27 -2.79 -8.25
C SER A 160 7.29 -1.92 -9.51
N ILE A 161 7.45 -0.61 -9.38
CA ILE A 161 7.62 0.31 -10.52
C ILE A 161 8.94 0.04 -11.26
N MET A 162 10.04 -0.18 -10.54
CA MET A 162 11.34 -0.52 -11.14
C MET A 162 11.30 -1.85 -11.91
N LEU A 163 10.59 -2.86 -11.38
CA LEU A 163 10.35 -4.13 -12.06
C LEU A 163 9.49 -3.93 -13.31
N ALA A 164 8.40 -3.16 -13.22
CA ALA A 164 7.57 -2.81 -14.36
C ALA A 164 8.36 -2.06 -15.44
N HIS A 165 9.23 -1.14 -15.03
CA HIS A 165 10.14 -0.40 -15.92
C HIS A 165 11.14 -1.33 -16.62
N LYS A 166 11.75 -2.24 -15.87
CA LYS A 166 12.69 -3.24 -16.43
C LYS A 166 12.00 -4.20 -17.41
N ASN A 167 10.71 -4.47 -17.20
CA ASN A 167 9.90 -5.36 -18.02
C ASN A 167 9.17 -4.66 -19.18
N LEU A 168 9.50 -3.38 -19.46
CA LEU A 168 8.88 -2.63 -20.56
C LEU A 168 9.12 -3.32 -21.91
N GLN A 169 8.03 -3.55 -22.63
CA GLN A 169 8.03 -4.16 -23.96
C GLN A 169 6.91 -3.60 -24.82
N LEU A 170 7.00 -3.78 -26.14
CA LEU A 170 5.88 -3.47 -27.03
C LEU A 170 4.74 -4.46 -26.77
N GLY A 171 3.54 -3.93 -26.56
CA GLY A 171 2.36 -4.72 -26.28
C GLY A 171 1.07 -4.03 -26.69
N ARG A 172 -0.04 -4.70 -26.37
CA ARG A 172 -1.40 -4.26 -26.65
C ARG A 172 -2.21 -4.28 -25.37
N ILE A 173 -3.22 -3.40 -25.32
CA ILE A 173 -4.15 -3.33 -24.20
C ILE A 173 -5.55 -3.58 -24.75
N LYS A 174 -6.26 -4.54 -24.18
CA LYS A 174 -7.68 -4.77 -24.43
C LYS A 174 -8.49 -4.31 -23.24
N ILE A 175 -9.71 -3.84 -23.50
CA ILE A 175 -10.68 -3.45 -22.47
C ILE A 175 -11.93 -4.31 -22.59
N ASN A 176 -12.52 -4.64 -21.44
CA ASN A 176 -13.83 -5.26 -21.38
C ASN A 176 -14.57 -4.80 -20.13
N VAL A 177 -15.90 -4.79 -20.17
CA VAL A 177 -16.76 -4.27 -19.12
C VAL A 177 -17.89 -5.27 -18.85
N GLY A 178 -18.17 -5.54 -17.58
CA GLY A 178 -19.22 -6.47 -17.15
C GLY A 178 -19.82 -6.08 -15.81
N GLN A 179 -20.75 -6.89 -15.32
CA GLN A 179 -21.45 -6.64 -14.06
C GLN A 179 -21.05 -7.70 -13.02
N VAL A 180 -20.74 -7.25 -11.80
CA VAL A 180 -20.51 -8.12 -10.64
C VAL A 180 -21.71 -7.99 -9.71
N ASP A 181 -22.62 -8.95 -9.81
CA ASP A 181 -23.77 -9.02 -8.94
C ASP A 181 -23.44 -9.78 -7.64
N ASN A 182 -24.19 -9.49 -6.58
CA ASN A 182 -24.02 -10.12 -5.27
C ASN A 182 -22.59 -10.00 -4.71
N ALA A 183 -21.87 -8.91 -4.97
CA ALA A 183 -20.56 -8.67 -4.35
C ALA A 183 -20.53 -7.38 -3.51
N ASN A 184 -21.58 -6.56 -3.60
CA ASN A 184 -21.72 -5.36 -2.79
C ASN A 184 -23.18 -5.02 -2.41
N ILE A 185 -23.33 -4.16 -1.40
CA ILE A 185 -24.57 -3.47 -1.01
C ILE A 185 -24.26 -2.01 -0.65
N ASN A 186 -25.25 -1.12 -0.71
CA ASN A 186 -25.09 0.25 -0.20
C ASN A 186 -25.24 0.25 1.34
N ARG A 187 -24.28 0.80 2.07
CA ARG A 187 -24.28 0.89 3.55
C ARG A 187 -24.90 2.19 4.10
N SER A 188 -25.19 3.14 3.22
CA SER A 188 -25.88 4.40 3.52
C SER A 188 -27.06 4.66 2.57
N PRO A 189 -27.99 3.69 2.40
CA PRO A 189 -29.06 3.79 1.42
C PRO A 189 -30.00 4.97 1.68
N ALA A 190 -30.17 5.37 2.94
CA ALA A 190 -30.94 6.56 3.31
C ALA A 190 -30.38 7.84 2.68
N SER A 191 -29.06 7.99 2.62
CA SER A 191 -28.41 9.14 1.96
C SER A 191 -28.57 9.07 0.44
N TYR A 192 -28.37 7.88 -0.15
CA TYR A 192 -28.53 7.69 -1.60
C TYR A 192 -29.95 8.08 -2.08
N LEU A 193 -30.98 7.78 -1.28
CA LEU A 193 -32.37 8.12 -1.59
C LEU A 193 -32.63 9.63 -1.69
N ASN A 194 -31.73 10.50 -1.22
CA ASN A 194 -31.87 11.94 -1.36
C ASN A 194 -31.42 12.47 -2.73
N ASN A 195 -30.63 11.70 -3.49
CA ASN A 195 -30.19 12.10 -4.83
C ASN A 195 -31.40 12.25 -5.78
N VAL A 196 -31.47 13.38 -6.48
CA VAL A 196 -32.58 13.73 -7.38
C VAL A 196 -32.55 12.93 -8.70
N ASP A 197 -31.35 12.54 -9.13
CA ASP A 197 -31.00 11.81 -10.34
C ASP A 197 -30.94 10.29 -10.14
N ARG A 198 -31.26 9.79 -8.94
CA ARG A 198 -31.21 8.34 -8.64
C ARG A 198 -32.09 7.48 -9.55
N GLY A 199 -33.16 8.05 -10.11
CA GLY A 199 -34.10 7.35 -11.00
C GLY A 199 -33.52 6.98 -12.36
N GLU A 200 -32.35 7.52 -12.71
CA GLU A 200 -31.61 7.17 -13.94
C GLU A 200 -30.85 5.86 -13.82
N TYR A 201 -30.73 5.32 -12.60
CA TYR A 201 -29.94 4.12 -12.29
C TYR A 201 -30.82 3.03 -11.71
N LYS A 202 -30.54 1.79 -12.12
CA LYS A 202 -31.26 0.61 -11.64
C LYS A 202 -30.98 0.31 -10.17
N ASP A 203 -29.71 0.43 -9.77
CA ASP A 203 -29.21 0.01 -8.46
C ASP A 203 -28.52 1.16 -7.73
N ASN A 204 -28.52 1.10 -6.39
CA ASN A 204 -27.91 2.12 -5.52
C ASN A 204 -26.42 1.87 -5.23
N THR A 205 -25.82 0.91 -5.93
CA THR A 205 -24.37 0.70 -6.01
C THR A 205 -24.00 0.52 -7.47
N ASP A 206 -22.72 0.72 -7.79
CA ASP A 206 -22.20 0.40 -9.12
C ASP A 206 -21.80 -1.07 -9.19
N HIS A 207 -22.41 -1.80 -10.11
CA HIS A 207 -22.10 -3.22 -10.36
C HIS A 207 -21.09 -3.37 -11.50
N GLU A 208 -20.79 -2.30 -12.23
CA GLU A 208 -19.89 -2.32 -13.37
C GLU A 208 -18.43 -2.57 -12.95
N MET A 209 -17.82 -3.60 -13.52
CA MET A 209 -16.39 -3.86 -13.47
C MET A 209 -15.77 -3.59 -14.84
N THR A 210 -14.68 -2.82 -14.86
CA THR A 210 -13.85 -2.64 -16.06
C THR A 210 -12.56 -3.42 -15.91
N VAL A 211 -12.18 -4.22 -16.91
CA VAL A 211 -10.91 -4.97 -16.98
C VAL A 211 -10.06 -4.46 -18.14
N LEU A 212 -8.79 -4.19 -17.86
CA LEU A 212 -7.73 -3.93 -18.82
C LEU A 212 -6.82 -5.16 -18.89
N ARG A 213 -6.68 -5.76 -20.06
CA ARG A 213 -5.80 -6.90 -20.33
C ARG A 213 -4.56 -6.43 -21.07
N PHE A 214 -3.38 -6.77 -20.54
CA PHE A 214 -2.08 -6.44 -21.13
C PHE A 214 -1.47 -7.71 -21.75
N GLU A 215 -1.06 -7.62 -23.01
CA GLU A 215 -0.44 -8.73 -23.73
C GLU A 215 0.72 -8.23 -24.60
N SER A 216 1.65 -9.13 -24.92
CA SER A 216 2.73 -8.85 -25.88
C SER A 216 2.17 -8.48 -27.25
N ILE A 217 2.98 -7.82 -28.08
CA ILE A 217 2.54 -7.35 -29.40
C ILE A 217 2.00 -8.47 -30.32
N ASP A 218 2.51 -9.70 -30.15
CA ASP A 218 2.08 -10.89 -30.88
C ASP A 218 0.91 -11.65 -30.20
N GLY A 219 0.44 -11.17 -29.04
CA GLY A 219 -0.64 -11.74 -28.27
C GLY A 219 -0.32 -13.07 -27.58
N LYS A 220 0.94 -13.52 -27.58
CA LYS A 220 1.33 -14.85 -27.03
C LYS A 220 1.68 -14.83 -25.56
N THR A 221 2.15 -13.69 -25.05
CA THR A 221 2.51 -13.54 -23.64
C THR A 221 1.49 -12.66 -22.96
N GLU A 222 0.84 -13.20 -21.94
CA GLU A 222 -0.05 -12.45 -21.06
C GLU A 222 0.81 -11.74 -20.01
N ILE A 223 0.77 -10.41 -19.99
CA ILE A 223 1.62 -9.58 -19.12
C ILE A 223 0.93 -9.33 -17.78
N GLY A 224 -0.37 -9.06 -17.81
CA GLY A 224 -1.13 -8.78 -16.59
C GLY A 224 -2.51 -8.22 -16.86
N MET A 225 -3.18 -7.81 -15.79
CA MET A 225 -4.44 -7.08 -15.85
C MET A 225 -4.60 -6.04 -14.74
N ILE A 226 -5.41 -5.02 -15.03
CA ILE A 226 -5.95 -4.10 -14.02
C ILE A 226 -7.46 -4.20 -14.10
N ASN A 227 -8.17 -4.28 -12.98
CA ASN A 227 -9.60 -4.01 -12.94
C ASN A 227 -9.98 -2.92 -11.94
N PHE A 228 -11.13 -2.31 -12.19
CA PHE A 228 -11.76 -1.30 -11.33
C PHE A 228 -13.16 -1.77 -10.99
N TYR A 229 -13.48 -1.88 -9.70
CA TYR A 229 -14.79 -2.27 -9.19
C TYR A 229 -15.01 -1.71 -7.78
N PRO A 230 -16.11 -0.99 -7.49
CA PRO A 230 -16.33 -0.37 -6.19
C PRO A 230 -16.88 -1.36 -5.17
N VAL A 231 -16.07 -1.70 -4.16
CA VAL A 231 -16.50 -2.41 -2.95
C VAL A 231 -15.43 -2.23 -1.88
N HIS A 232 -15.80 -1.81 -0.67
CA HIS A 232 -14.84 -1.74 0.44
C HIS A 232 -14.16 -3.10 0.68
N ALA A 233 -12.86 -3.07 0.97
CA ALA A 233 -12.08 -4.23 1.38
C ALA A 233 -12.15 -4.39 2.92
N VAL A 234 -13.38 -4.67 3.39
CA VAL A 234 -13.80 -4.78 4.80
C VAL A 234 -14.55 -6.09 5.08
N SER A 235 -14.24 -7.15 4.32
CA SER A 235 -14.79 -8.48 4.61
C SER A 235 -14.21 -9.05 5.91
N LEU A 236 -12.95 -8.73 6.21
CA LEU A 236 -12.30 -8.96 7.50
C LEU A 236 -12.62 -7.80 8.45
N ASN A 237 -13.55 -8.02 9.38
CA ASN A 237 -14.03 -6.99 10.29
C ASN A 237 -12.98 -6.54 11.33
N ASN A 238 -13.34 -5.55 12.16
CA ASN A 238 -12.45 -4.97 13.17
C ASN A 238 -11.99 -5.91 14.30
N THR A 239 -12.48 -7.16 14.33
CA THR A 239 -11.99 -8.22 15.25
C THR A 239 -10.88 -9.07 14.64
N ASN A 240 -10.61 -8.93 13.33
CA ASN A 240 -9.45 -9.52 12.69
C ASN A 240 -8.15 -8.89 13.22
N LEU A 241 -7.16 -9.74 13.50
CA LEU A 241 -5.83 -9.35 13.95
C LEU A 241 -4.72 -9.84 12.99
N LEU A 242 -5.07 -10.35 11.81
CA LEU A 242 -4.12 -10.87 10.82
C LEU A 242 -4.00 -9.91 9.64
N VAL A 243 -2.79 -9.57 9.25
CA VAL A 243 -2.53 -8.72 8.08
C VAL A 243 -3.00 -9.42 6.80
N ALA A 244 -3.71 -8.70 5.92
CA ALA A 244 -4.25 -9.23 4.66
C ALA A 244 -4.60 -8.14 3.64
N GLY A 245 -4.62 -8.51 2.35
CA GLY A 245 -5.17 -7.67 1.27
C GLY A 245 -6.71 -7.69 1.16
N ASP A 246 -7.39 -8.39 2.07
CA ASP A 246 -8.86 -8.58 2.10
C ASP A 246 -9.41 -9.11 0.75
N ASN A 247 -10.65 -8.79 0.38
CA ASN A 247 -11.36 -9.45 -0.71
C ASN A 247 -10.73 -9.15 -2.08
N LYS A 248 -10.15 -7.94 -2.26
CA LYS A 248 -9.41 -7.55 -3.47
C LYS A 248 -8.03 -8.18 -3.56
N GLY A 249 -7.32 -8.27 -2.43
CA GLY A 249 -6.05 -8.99 -2.36
C GLY A 249 -6.23 -10.48 -2.64
N TYR A 250 -7.32 -11.08 -2.16
CA TYR A 250 -7.68 -12.45 -2.48
C TYR A 250 -8.00 -12.66 -3.97
N ALA A 251 -8.80 -11.77 -4.56
CA ALA A 251 -9.12 -11.83 -6.00
C ALA A 251 -7.86 -11.71 -6.88
N SER A 252 -6.95 -10.80 -6.52
CA SER A 252 -5.64 -10.63 -7.17
C SER A 252 -4.81 -11.91 -7.09
N TYR A 253 -4.72 -12.49 -5.89
CA TYR A 253 -4.01 -13.74 -5.64
C TYR A 253 -4.53 -14.91 -6.48
N LEU A 254 -5.86 -15.08 -6.59
CA LEU A 254 -6.46 -16.14 -7.41
C LEU A 254 -6.07 -16.01 -8.88
N PHE A 255 -6.10 -14.79 -9.41
CA PHE A 255 -5.76 -14.52 -10.80
C PHE A 255 -4.27 -14.75 -11.08
N GLU A 256 -3.40 -14.29 -10.17
CA GLU A 256 -1.96 -14.53 -10.26
C GLU A 256 -1.62 -16.02 -10.15
N LYS A 257 -2.26 -16.75 -9.23
CA LYS A 257 -2.08 -18.20 -9.06
C LYS A 257 -2.57 -18.99 -10.29
N LEU A 258 -3.63 -18.52 -10.96
CA LEU A 258 -4.13 -19.11 -12.20
C LEU A 258 -3.16 -18.92 -13.37
N LYS A 259 -2.68 -17.68 -13.57
CA LYS A 259 -1.97 -17.28 -14.80
C LYS A 259 -0.47 -17.57 -14.76
N ASN A 260 0.13 -17.62 -13.57
CA ASN A 260 1.53 -17.99 -13.44
C ASN A 260 1.72 -19.51 -13.51
N PRO A 261 2.92 -19.99 -13.92
CA PRO A 261 3.19 -21.43 -14.05
C PRO A 261 2.86 -22.21 -12.78
N PRO A 262 2.33 -23.44 -12.88
CA PRO A 262 2.08 -24.28 -11.71
C PRO A 262 3.31 -24.43 -10.80
N GLY A 263 3.12 -24.25 -9.50
CA GLY A 263 4.19 -24.26 -8.50
C GLY A 263 4.87 -22.91 -8.27
N THR A 264 4.49 -21.85 -8.99
CA THR A 264 4.93 -20.48 -8.68
C THR A 264 4.36 -20.03 -7.34
N LEU A 265 5.23 -19.65 -6.41
CA LEU A 265 4.81 -19.13 -5.11
C LEU A 265 4.23 -17.71 -5.24
N PRO A 266 3.32 -17.30 -4.34
CA PRO A 266 2.66 -15.99 -4.41
C PRO A 266 3.68 -14.83 -4.47
N GLY A 267 3.48 -13.92 -5.44
CA GLY A 267 4.34 -12.76 -5.67
C GLY A 267 5.61 -13.00 -6.49
N GLN A 268 5.92 -14.24 -6.90
CA GLN A 268 7.13 -14.56 -7.67
C GLN A 268 6.89 -14.71 -9.18
N GLY A 269 5.63 -14.66 -9.62
CA GLY A 269 5.23 -14.83 -11.01
C GLY A 269 5.43 -13.58 -11.87
N SER A 270 5.53 -13.77 -13.18
CA SER A 270 5.66 -12.67 -14.14
C SER A 270 4.32 -12.00 -14.49
N PHE A 271 3.21 -12.73 -14.38
CA PHE A 271 1.87 -12.19 -14.58
C PHE A 271 1.42 -11.45 -13.32
N VAL A 272 0.95 -10.21 -13.48
CA VAL A 272 0.49 -9.34 -12.39
C VAL A 272 -1.01 -9.04 -12.54
N ALA A 273 -1.79 -9.17 -11.47
CA ALA A 273 -3.23 -8.87 -11.49
C ALA A 273 -3.61 -7.86 -10.41
N ALA A 274 -3.97 -6.65 -10.79
CA ALA A 274 -4.39 -5.61 -9.85
C ALA A 274 -5.90 -5.46 -9.77
N PHE A 275 -6.45 -5.62 -8.56
CA PHE A 275 -7.84 -5.30 -8.24
C PHE A 275 -7.96 -3.94 -7.56
N GLY A 276 -8.20 -2.91 -8.37
CA GLY A 276 -8.35 -1.53 -7.93
C GLY A 276 -9.75 -1.19 -7.41
N GLN A 277 -9.79 -0.07 -6.69
CA GLN A 277 -11.02 0.58 -6.23
C GLN A 277 -11.57 1.57 -7.26
N SER A 278 -12.80 2.03 -7.04
CA SER A 278 -13.47 3.03 -7.89
C SER A 278 -14.12 4.11 -7.01
N ASN A 279 -15.43 4.02 -6.80
CA ASN A 279 -16.26 4.93 -6.03
C ASN A 279 -17.04 4.12 -4.99
N GLU A 280 -16.30 3.58 -4.03
CA GLU A 280 -16.79 2.63 -3.03
C GLU A 280 -17.29 3.27 -1.73
N GLY A 281 -17.31 4.60 -1.62
CA GLY A 281 -17.48 5.31 -0.35
C GLY A 281 -18.69 4.90 0.48
N ASP A 282 -19.78 4.47 -0.15
CA ASP A 282 -20.99 3.97 0.49
C ASP A 282 -21.28 2.49 0.16
N VAL A 283 -20.26 1.73 -0.26
CA VAL A 283 -20.40 0.38 -0.83
C VAL A 283 -19.68 -0.66 0.04
N SER A 284 -20.45 -1.56 0.62
CA SER A 284 -19.99 -2.60 1.55
C SER A 284 -20.02 -4.01 0.93
N PRO A 285 -19.07 -4.90 1.27
CA PRO A 285 -19.11 -6.32 0.89
C PRO A 285 -20.04 -7.16 1.80
N ASN A 286 -20.64 -6.57 2.84
CA ASN A 286 -21.35 -7.30 3.90
C ASN A 286 -22.84 -7.52 3.56
N LEU A 287 -23.07 -8.43 2.62
CA LEU A 287 -24.36 -8.63 1.93
C LEU A 287 -25.54 -9.08 2.80
N MET A 288 -25.31 -9.58 4.01
CA MET A 288 -26.42 -9.96 4.91
C MET A 288 -27.14 -8.74 5.50
N GLY A 289 -26.63 -7.54 5.24
CA GLY A 289 -27.19 -6.27 5.69
C GLY A 289 -27.05 -6.04 7.19
N PRO A 290 -27.30 -4.80 7.65
CA PRO A 290 -27.11 -4.42 9.04
C PRO A 290 -28.21 -4.95 9.95
N LYS A 291 -27.80 -5.66 11.02
CA LYS A 291 -28.69 -6.22 12.03
C LYS A 291 -28.20 -5.93 13.44
N CYS A 292 -29.13 -5.90 14.37
CA CYS A 292 -28.86 -5.80 15.80
C CYS A 292 -28.37 -7.14 16.33
N ILE A 293 -27.11 -7.22 16.74
CA ILE A 293 -26.48 -8.48 17.18
C ILE A 293 -27.12 -9.11 18.42
N ASP A 294 -27.88 -8.33 19.21
CA ASP A 294 -28.56 -8.78 20.42
C ASP A 294 -29.97 -9.30 20.19
N THR A 295 -30.66 -8.85 19.14
CA THR A 295 -32.07 -9.20 18.86
C THR A 295 -32.28 -9.90 17.52
N GLY A 296 -31.32 -9.80 16.60
CA GLY A 296 -31.43 -10.29 15.23
C GLY A 296 -32.30 -9.43 14.30
N LEU A 297 -32.91 -8.35 14.82
CA LEU A 297 -33.75 -7.44 14.04
C LEU A 297 -32.92 -6.53 13.11
N PRO A 298 -33.49 -6.03 12.00
CA PRO A 298 -32.85 -4.98 11.20
C PRO A 298 -32.53 -3.75 12.06
N CYS A 299 -31.39 -3.11 11.78
CA CYS A 299 -31.08 -1.82 12.42
C CYS A 299 -32.05 -0.72 11.99
N GLU A 300 -32.12 0.35 12.78
CA GLU A 300 -32.81 1.57 12.37
C GLU A 300 -32.17 2.16 11.10
N PHE A 301 -33.00 2.47 10.11
CA PHE A 301 -32.60 2.73 8.73
C PHE A 301 -31.77 4.02 8.56
N TYR A 302 -32.15 5.10 9.25
CA TYR A 302 -31.50 6.40 9.06
C TYR A 302 -30.24 6.57 9.91
N THR A 303 -30.23 6.02 11.12
CA THR A 303 -29.21 6.23 12.14
C THR A 303 -28.26 5.05 12.29
N SER A 304 -28.59 3.88 11.72
CA SER A 304 -27.86 2.62 11.90
C SER A 304 -27.67 2.27 13.37
N THR A 305 -28.77 2.29 14.12
CA THR A 305 -28.76 2.02 15.55
C THR A 305 -29.64 0.84 15.94
N CYS A 306 -29.36 0.30 17.11
CA CYS A 306 -30.11 -0.70 17.83
C CYS A 306 -30.40 -0.15 19.22
N ASN A 307 -31.67 0.14 19.52
CA ASN A 307 -32.07 0.84 20.74
C ASN A 307 -31.33 2.19 20.93
N GLY A 308 -31.13 2.93 19.84
CA GLY A 308 -30.46 4.25 19.84
C GLY A 308 -28.93 4.20 19.91
N LYS A 309 -28.32 3.02 19.82
CA LYS A 309 -26.87 2.79 19.94
C LYS A 309 -26.28 2.13 18.68
N THR A 310 -25.10 2.54 18.25
CA THR A 310 -24.47 2.07 16.99
C THR A 310 -23.69 0.78 17.18
N GLU A 311 -23.14 0.53 18.37
CA GLU A 311 -22.19 -0.53 18.70
C GLU A 311 -22.73 -1.95 18.39
N LYS A 312 -24.06 -2.08 18.37
CA LYS A 312 -24.75 -3.35 18.12
C LYS A 312 -25.28 -3.50 16.70
N CYS A 313 -25.22 -2.45 15.88
CA CYS A 313 -25.69 -2.49 14.50
C CYS A 313 -24.55 -2.87 13.56
N ILE A 314 -24.51 -4.14 13.15
CA ILE A 314 -23.41 -4.68 12.35
C ILE A 314 -23.95 -5.37 11.10
N ALA A 315 -23.31 -5.12 9.95
CA ALA A 315 -23.53 -5.85 8.72
C ALA A 315 -22.55 -7.03 8.62
N PHE A 316 -23.03 -8.17 8.14
CA PHE A 316 -22.22 -9.39 8.02
C PHE A 316 -22.02 -9.80 6.56
N GLY A 317 -20.84 -10.34 6.28
CA GLY A 317 -20.51 -10.96 5.00
C GLY A 317 -21.31 -12.25 4.75
N PRO A 318 -21.27 -12.79 3.53
CA PRO A 318 -22.09 -13.93 3.12
C PRO A 318 -21.59 -15.30 3.64
N GLY A 319 -20.41 -15.38 4.25
CA GLY A 319 -19.84 -16.63 4.79
C GLY A 319 -20.23 -16.90 6.24
N ASN A 320 -19.91 -18.08 6.76
CA ASN A 320 -20.15 -18.43 8.16
C ASN A 320 -19.24 -17.65 9.12
N ASN A 321 -18.12 -17.13 8.61
CA ASN A 321 -17.20 -16.26 9.33
C ASN A 321 -16.58 -15.22 8.37
N MET A 322 -15.74 -14.33 8.91
CA MET A 322 -15.10 -13.27 8.14
C MET A 322 -14.12 -13.78 7.08
N TYR A 323 -13.38 -14.87 7.36
CA TYR A 323 -12.42 -15.45 6.41
C TYR A 323 -13.13 -16.08 5.21
N GLU A 324 -14.24 -16.79 5.46
CA GLU A 324 -15.09 -17.31 4.39
C GLU A 324 -15.77 -16.19 3.61
N SER A 325 -16.24 -15.13 4.29
CA SER A 325 -16.81 -13.95 3.63
C SER A 325 -15.79 -13.26 2.71
N ASN A 326 -14.56 -13.12 3.18
CA ASN A 326 -13.44 -12.59 2.40
C ASN A 326 -13.21 -13.40 1.12
N VAL A 327 -13.18 -14.73 1.25
CA VAL A 327 -13.03 -15.64 0.11
C VAL A 327 -14.22 -15.55 -0.86
N ILE A 328 -15.46 -15.57 -0.38
CA ILE A 328 -16.66 -15.51 -1.23
C ILE A 328 -16.69 -14.21 -2.04
N ILE A 329 -16.45 -13.06 -1.39
CA ILE A 329 -16.53 -11.75 -2.07
C ILE A 329 -15.37 -11.58 -3.06
N GLY A 330 -14.15 -12.00 -2.71
CA GLY A 330 -13.03 -11.97 -3.64
C GLY A 330 -13.19 -12.93 -4.82
N GLN A 331 -13.74 -14.13 -4.59
CA GLN A 331 -14.05 -15.10 -5.65
C GLN A 331 -15.03 -14.52 -6.66
N ARG A 332 -16.11 -13.87 -6.22
CA ARG A 332 -17.10 -13.24 -7.10
C ARG A 332 -16.49 -12.16 -7.99
N GLN A 333 -15.60 -11.34 -7.43
CA GLN A 333 -14.85 -10.35 -8.21
C GLN A 333 -13.93 -11.04 -9.23
N TYR A 334 -13.19 -12.06 -8.80
CA TYR A 334 -12.28 -12.81 -9.67
C TYR A 334 -13.01 -13.51 -10.82
N ASP A 335 -14.15 -14.16 -10.57
CA ASP A 335 -14.87 -14.93 -11.58
C ASP A 335 -15.31 -14.05 -12.76
N VAL A 336 -15.88 -12.87 -12.45
CA VAL A 336 -16.27 -11.89 -13.47
C VAL A 336 -15.03 -11.28 -14.14
N ALA A 337 -13.99 -10.93 -13.38
CA ALA A 337 -12.75 -10.40 -13.96
C ALA A 337 -12.12 -11.38 -14.95
N LYS A 338 -12.13 -12.68 -14.61
CA LYS A 338 -11.59 -13.74 -15.46
C LYS A 338 -12.42 -13.89 -16.74
N ASP A 339 -13.74 -13.92 -16.63
CA ASP A 339 -14.62 -13.97 -17.80
C ASP A 339 -14.39 -12.76 -18.73
N LEU A 340 -14.32 -11.56 -18.16
CA LEU A 340 -14.05 -10.34 -18.93
C LEU A 340 -12.67 -10.37 -19.58
N TYR A 341 -11.65 -10.84 -18.88
CA TYR A 341 -10.28 -10.98 -19.38
C TYR A 341 -10.18 -11.96 -20.55
N ASP A 342 -10.79 -13.13 -20.41
CA ASP A 342 -10.75 -14.19 -21.43
C ASP A 342 -11.57 -13.80 -22.67
N ASN A 343 -12.65 -13.04 -22.49
CA ASN A 343 -13.53 -12.58 -23.58
C ASN A 343 -13.20 -11.17 -24.10
N ALA A 344 -12.13 -10.51 -23.64
CA ALA A 344 -11.77 -9.17 -24.09
C ALA A 344 -11.44 -9.16 -25.59
N GLN A 345 -12.20 -8.39 -26.39
CA GLN A 345 -11.99 -8.25 -27.84
C GLN A 345 -11.68 -6.81 -28.28
N VAL A 346 -12.04 -5.81 -27.47
CA VAL A 346 -11.87 -4.40 -27.82
C VAL A 346 -10.45 -3.96 -27.47
N PHE A 347 -9.68 -3.52 -28.46
CA PHE A 347 -8.36 -2.93 -28.23
C PHE A 347 -8.48 -1.44 -27.92
N LEU A 348 -7.63 -0.96 -27.00
CA LEU A 348 -7.48 0.47 -26.81
C LEU A 348 -6.78 1.08 -28.03
N ASN A 349 -7.42 2.06 -28.67
CA ASN A 349 -7.18 2.50 -30.04
C ASN A 349 -5.75 3.02 -30.27
N GLY A 350 -5.21 2.61 -31.42
CA GLY A 350 -3.81 2.43 -31.73
C GLY A 350 -2.97 3.57 -32.22
N ASN A 351 -3.41 4.81 -32.02
CA ASN A 351 -2.53 5.95 -32.19
C ASN A 351 -1.46 6.06 -31.08
N SER A 352 -1.36 5.06 -30.20
CA SER A 352 -0.39 4.98 -29.10
C SER A 352 -0.49 6.17 -28.13
N ILE A 353 -1.65 6.85 -28.09
CA ILE A 353 -1.81 8.09 -27.34
C ILE A 353 -1.77 7.77 -25.85
N VAL A 354 -0.72 8.27 -25.20
CA VAL A 354 -0.66 8.38 -23.74
C VAL A 354 -0.52 9.87 -23.42
N ASN A 355 -1.38 10.38 -22.56
CA ASN A 355 -1.33 11.77 -22.11
C ASN A 355 -1.83 11.87 -20.66
N PHE A 356 -1.51 12.94 -19.96
CA PHE A 356 -1.91 13.10 -18.57
C PHE A 356 -2.05 14.57 -18.18
N ARG A 357 -2.93 14.87 -17.23
CA ARG A 357 -3.02 16.17 -16.57
C ARG A 357 -3.02 15.98 -15.06
N HIS A 358 -2.38 16.94 -14.39
CA HIS A 358 -2.25 16.96 -12.95
C HIS A 358 -2.21 18.41 -12.46
N THR A 359 -2.90 18.66 -11.35
CA THR A 359 -2.73 19.88 -10.55
C THR A 359 -2.92 19.53 -9.08
N TYR A 360 -2.18 20.22 -8.22
CA TYR A 360 -2.56 20.30 -6.82
C TYR A 360 -3.63 21.38 -6.64
N VAL A 361 -4.56 21.16 -5.72
CA VAL A 361 -5.65 22.10 -5.42
C VAL A 361 -5.78 22.26 -3.93
N ASP A 362 -5.76 23.50 -3.42
CA ASP A 362 -6.16 23.77 -2.04
C ASP A 362 -7.69 23.68 -1.94
N MET A 363 -8.16 22.59 -1.36
CA MET A 363 -9.59 22.29 -1.25
C MET A 363 -10.31 23.18 -0.24
N GLN A 364 -9.61 23.95 0.59
CA GLN A 364 -10.25 24.80 1.61
C GLN A 364 -10.69 26.17 1.08
N THR A 365 -10.30 26.54 -0.14
CA THR A 365 -10.42 27.91 -0.66
C THR A 365 -11.05 28.00 -2.06
N ILE A 366 -11.72 26.95 -2.52
CA ILE A 366 -12.24 26.87 -3.90
C ILE A 366 -13.57 27.61 -4.00
N ASN A 367 -13.63 28.58 -4.91
CA ASN A 367 -14.89 29.11 -5.42
C ASN A 367 -15.44 28.17 -6.49
N VAL A 368 -16.65 27.66 -6.29
CA VAL A 368 -17.33 26.73 -7.19
C VAL A 368 -18.41 27.48 -7.96
N SER A 369 -18.35 27.41 -9.29
CA SER A 369 -19.33 28.03 -10.17
C SER A 369 -20.70 27.36 -10.03
N SER A 370 -21.76 28.17 -10.15
CA SER A 370 -23.16 27.73 -10.20
C SER A 370 -23.46 26.61 -11.20
N ARG A 371 -22.62 26.42 -12.22
CA ARG A 371 -22.74 25.31 -13.18
C ARG A 371 -22.59 23.93 -12.51
N PHE A 372 -21.80 23.83 -11.44
CA PHE A 372 -21.47 22.55 -10.80
C PHE A 372 -22.18 22.35 -9.46
N THR A 373 -22.84 23.37 -8.92
CA THR A 373 -23.48 23.31 -7.60
C THR A 373 -24.94 22.89 -7.73
N SER A 374 -25.40 22.02 -6.82
CA SER A 374 -26.82 21.66 -6.73
C SER A 374 -27.71 22.82 -6.27
N THR A 375 -27.13 23.90 -5.73
CA THR A 375 -27.86 25.12 -5.31
C THR A 375 -28.15 26.06 -6.48
N GLY A 376 -27.45 25.91 -7.62
CA GLY A 376 -27.56 26.82 -8.76
C GLY A 376 -26.92 28.21 -8.52
N HIS A 377 -26.18 28.38 -7.42
CA HIS A 377 -25.45 29.60 -7.08
C HIS A 377 -23.94 29.36 -7.05
N ASN A 378 -23.16 30.44 -7.13
CA ASN A 378 -21.73 30.32 -6.87
C ASN A 378 -21.54 30.05 -5.38
N GLU A 379 -20.81 28.99 -5.06
CA GLU A 379 -20.58 28.53 -3.70
C GLU A 379 -19.08 28.47 -3.41
N THR A 380 -18.72 28.13 -2.17
CA THR A 380 -17.33 27.94 -1.76
C THR A 380 -17.17 26.64 -1.01
N THR A 381 -16.00 26.00 -1.12
CA THR A 381 -15.62 24.96 -0.16
C THR A 381 -15.28 25.56 1.19
N CYS A 382 -15.18 24.70 2.20
CA CYS A 382 -14.93 25.08 3.59
C CYS A 382 -13.54 24.63 4.06
N GLN A 383 -13.07 25.21 5.15
CA GLN A 383 -11.96 24.62 5.89
C GLN A 383 -12.33 23.22 6.35
N ALA A 384 -11.36 22.32 6.45
CA ALA A 384 -11.63 20.91 6.71
C ALA A 384 -12.24 20.68 8.11
N ALA A 385 -13.39 19.99 8.18
CA ALA A 385 -14.02 19.63 9.44
C ALA A 385 -14.75 18.29 9.36
N LEU A 386 -14.74 17.55 10.47
CA LEU A 386 -15.45 16.29 10.65
C LEU A 386 -16.70 16.49 11.51
N GLY A 387 -17.80 15.87 11.08
CA GLY A 387 -19.07 15.93 11.78
C GLY A 387 -19.17 14.95 12.94
N TYR A 388 -20.20 15.07 13.78
CA TYR A 388 -20.45 14.12 14.88
C TYR A 388 -20.57 12.67 14.40
N SER A 389 -21.23 12.43 13.27
CA SER A 389 -21.42 11.08 12.73
C SER A 389 -20.14 10.43 12.18
N PHE A 390 -19.01 11.16 12.09
CA PHE A 390 -17.70 10.53 11.89
C PHE A 390 -17.37 9.56 13.03
N ALA A 391 -17.64 9.95 14.28
CA ALA A 391 -17.36 9.11 15.45
C ALA A 391 -18.34 7.94 15.62
N ALA A 392 -19.45 7.92 14.88
CA ALA A 392 -20.43 6.84 14.89
C ALA A 392 -19.98 5.58 14.12
N GLY A 393 -18.93 5.70 13.29
CA GLY A 393 -18.51 4.63 12.38
C GLY A 393 -19.61 4.23 11.39
N THR A 394 -19.51 3.02 10.85
CA THR A 394 -20.48 2.46 9.90
C THR A 394 -21.00 1.12 10.36
N THR A 395 -21.88 0.50 9.59
CA THR A 395 -22.34 -0.87 9.86
C THR A 395 -21.25 -1.92 9.61
N ASP A 396 -20.17 -1.58 8.90
CA ASP A 396 -19.02 -2.47 8.67
C ASP A 396 -18.00 -2.44 9.82
N GLY A 397 -18.06 -1.38 10.63
CA GLY A 397 -17.20 -1.11 11.77
C GLY A 397 -17.82 0.02 12.59
N PRO A 398 -18.69 -0.30 13.55
CA PRO A 398 -19.36 0.73 14.33
C PRO A 398 -18.36 1.48 15.21
N GLY A 399 -18.64 2.76 15.43
CA GLY A 399 -17.92 3.59 16.39
C GLY A 399 -18.30 3.22 17.83
N ASP A 400 -17.83 4.04 18.77
CA ASP A 400 -18.08 3.87 20.21
C ASP A 400 -18.81 5.11 20.77
N PHE A 401 -19.22 5.06 22.02
CA PHE A 401 -19.98 6.08 22.74
C PHE A 401 -21.38 6.36 22.16
N ASP A 402 -22.05 7.40 22.66
CA ASP A 402 -23.42 7.77 22.27
C ASP A 402 -23.52 8.47 20.89
N PHE A 403 -22.57 8.23 19.97
CA PHE A 403 -22.60 8.80 18.62
C PHE A 403 -23.50 7.96 17.69
N THR A 404 -24.29 8.63 16.86
CA THR A 404 -25.18 8.00 15.87
C THR A 404 -24.99 8.62 14.48
N GLN A 405 -25.29 7.86 13.43
CA GLN A 405 -25.31 8.41 12.07
C GLN A 405 -26.54 9.29 11.85
N SER A 406 -26.50 10.16 10.83
CA SER A 406 -27.57 11.13 10.53
C SER A 406 -27.80 12.17 11.62
N THR A 407 -26.73 12.61 12.29
CA THR A 407 -26.84 13.63 13.34
C THR A 407 -26.63 15.02 12.76
N ASN A 408 -27.67 15.87 12.86
CA ASN A 408 -27.65 17.30 12.51
C ASN A 408 -27.70 18.24 13.74
N SER A 409 -27.48 17.70 14.94
CA SER A 409 -27.50 18.44 16.21
C SER A 409 -26.21 18.23 17.00
N THR A 410 -25.89 19.13 17.93
CA THR A 410 -24.71 19.01 18.79
C THR A 410 -25.08 18.43 20.17
N ASN A 411 -24.11 17.81 20.83
CA ASN A 411 -24.20 17.41 22.23
C ASN A 411 -23.30 18.33 23.09
N PRO A 412 -23.82 18.98 24.16
CA PRO A 412 -23.05 19.90 25.01
C PRO A 412 -21.75 19.34 25.59
N PHE A 413 -21.73 18.04 25.94
CA PHE A 413 -20.52 17.39 26.47
C PHE A 413 -19.41 17.31 25.42
N TRP A 414 -19.75 16.79 24.23
CA TRP A 414 -18.79 16.67 23.12
C TRP A 414 -18.39 18.03 22.54
N GLN A 415 -19.27 19.03 22.63
CA GLN A 415 -18.95 20.40 22.25
C GLN A 415 -17.86 20.99 23.15
N PHE A 416 -17.89 20.70 24.45
CA PHE A 416 -16.84 21.10 25.39
C PHE A 416 -15.50 20.41 25.08
N VAL A 417 -15.53 19.10 24.80
CA VAL A 417 -14.33 18.33 24.43
C VAL A 417 -13.72 18.80 23.11
N ALA A 418 -14.55 19.03 22.09
CA ALA A 418 -14.14 19.57 20.79
C ALA A 418 -13.55 20.97 20.90
N ALA A 419 -14.19 21.85 21.69
CA ALA A 419 -13.73 23.22 21.91
C ALA A 419 -12.35 23.30 22.61
N PHE A 420 -11.95 22.26 23.33
CA PHE A 420 -10.61 22.16 23.91
C PHE A 420 -9.52 21.92 22.86
N LEU A 421 -9.85 21.31 21.72
CA LEU A 421 -8.92 21.09 20.59
C LEU A 421 -8.88 22.30 19.64
N ALA A 422 -10.05 22.69 19.12
CA ALA A 422 -10.23 23.90 18.31
C ALA A 422 -11.72 24.27 18.29
N LYS A 423 -12.06 25.47 18.76
CA LYS A 423 -13.45 25.96 18.75
C LYS A 423 -13.83 26.45 17.34
N PRO A 424 -14.86 25.87 16.69
CA PRO A 424 -15.28 26.32 15.36
C PRO A 424 -15.77 27.77 15.37
N THR A 425 -15.40 28.52 14.32
CA THR A 425 -15.90 29.88 14.11
C THR A 425 -17.33 29.86 13.59
N GLN A 426 -18.08 30.98 13.73
CA GLN A 426 -19.44 31.06 13.16
C GLN A 426 -19.45 30.93 11.63
N GLN A 427 -18.43 31.48 10.95
CA GLN A 427 -18.27 31.33 9.51
C GLN A 427 -18.09 29.86 9.12
N GLN A 428 -17.26 29.12 9.87
CA GLN A 428 -17.02 27.71 9.61
C GLN A 428 -18.27 26.85 9.86
N ILE A 429 -19.02 27.13 10.93
CA ILE A 429 -20.31 26.48 11.21
C ILE A 429 -21.31 26.72 10.07
N GLN A 430 -21.39 27.95 9.56
CA GLN A 430 -22.28 28.29 8.45
C GLN A 430 -21.86 27.61 7.14
N CYS A 431 -20.55 27.59 6.84
CA CYS A 431 -20.02 26.95 5.63
C CYS A 431 -20.27 25.43 5.64
N GLN A 432 -20.02 24.77 6.78
CA GLN A 432 -20.16 23.32 6.91
C GLN A 432 -21.62 22.86 7.05
N ALA A 433 -22.57 23.77 7.29
CA ALA A 433 -23.97 23.42 7.52
C ALA A 433 -24.51 22.48 6.42
N PRO A 434 -25.33 21.47 6.79
CA PRO A 434 -25.91 21.21 8.12
C PRO A 434 -25.00 20.40 9.07
N LYS A 435 -23.75 20.10 8.70
CA LYS A 435 -22.83 19.29 9.52
C LYS A 435 -22.61 19.93 10.90
N PRO A 436 -22.96 19.24 12.01
CA PRO A 436 -22.52 19.65 13.32
C PRO A 436 -21.04 19.27 13.47
N ILE A 437 -20.16 20.26 13.55
CA ILE A 437 -18.71 20.04 13.61
C ILE A 437 -18.33 19.41 14.96
N LEU A 438 -17.70 18.23 14.89
CA LEU A 438 -17.05 17.57 16.02
C LEU A 438 -15.57 17.93 16.10
N LEU A 439 -14.84 17.91 14.97
CA LEU A 439 -13.42 18.24 14.90
C LEU A 439 -13.17 19.25 13.80
N ASP A 440 -12.70 20.46 14.16
CA ASP A 440 -12.34 21.51 13.21
C ASP A 440 -10.87 21.41 12.79
N VAL A 441 -10.56 20.30 12.10
CA VAL A 441 -9.18 19.87 11.80
C VAL A 441 -8.41 20.81 10.89
N GLY A 442 -9.10 21.65 10.10
CA GLY A 442 -8.51 22.65 9.21
C GLY A 442 -7.81 23.80 9.94
N LEU A 443 -8.20 24.06 11.20
CA LEU A 443 -7.66 25.14 12.02
C LEU A 443 -6.54 24.69 12.97
N ILE A 444 -6.31 23.39 13.12
CA ILE A 444 -5.33 22.87 14.07
C ILE A 444 -3.91 23.03 13.51
N LYS A 445 -3.02 23.62 14.32
CA LYS A 445 -1.60 23.88 14.03
C LYS A 445 -0.75 23.34 15.19
N PRO A 446 0.56 23.04 15.00
CA PRO A 446 1.39 23.24 13.81
C PRO A 446 1.43 22.07 12.81
N ILE A 447 0.84 20.92 13.14
CA ILE A 447 0.83 19.72 12.31
C ILE A 447 -0.48 19.63 11.53
N GLU A 448 -0.43 19.25 10.25
CA GLU A 448 -1.65 18.96 9.47
C GLU A 448 -2.32 17.68 9.98
N TRP A 449 -3.56 17.81 10.44
CA TRP A 449 -4.38 16.68 10.86
C TRP A 449 -4.96 15.92 9.68
N VAL A 450 -5.27 16.64 8.60
CA VAL A 450 -5.74 16.14 7.31
C VAL A 450 -5.07 16.96 6.20
N PRO A 451 -4.92 16.42 4.98
CA PRO A 451 -4.37 17.22 3.88
C PRO A 451 -5.33 18.34 3.47
N PHE A 452 -4.78 19.49 3.07
CA PHE A 452 -5.57 20.61 2.53
C PHE A 452 -5.38 20.77 1.03
N VAL A 453 -4.16 20.52 0.57
CA VAL A 453 -3.77 20.56 -0.84
C VAL A 453 -3.78 19.14 -1.38
N LEU A 454 -4.65 18.87 -2.36
CA LEU A 454 -4.89 17.54 -2.90
C LEU A 454 -4.47 17.41 -4.38
N PRO A 455 -3.89 16.26 -4.78
CA PRO A 455 -3.58 15.98 -6.18
C PRO A 455 -4.83 15.57 -6.96
N HIS A 456 -5.15 16.29 -8.03
CA HIS A 456 -6.16 15.89 -9.01
C HIS A 456 -5.44 15.45 -10.29
N GLN A 457 -5.68 14.21 -10.72
CA GLN A 457 -4.93 13.59 -11.80
C GLN A 457 -5.83 12.82 -12.77
N ILE A 458 -5.59 12.97 -14.06
CA ILE A 458 -6.29 12.24 -15.13
C ILE A 458 -5.27 11.75 -16.17
N PHE A 459 -5.37 10.47 -16.54
CA PHE A 459 -4.61 9.85 -17.62
C PHE A 459 -5.52 9.57 -18.81
N GLN A 460 -4.99 9.76 -20.02
CA GLN A 460 -5.57 9.29 -21.27
C GLN A 460 -4.69 8.16 -21.81
N ILE A 461 -5.29 7.02 -22.09
CA ILE A 461 -4.65 5.86 -22.73
C ILE A 461 -5.55 5.44 -23.89
N GLY A 462 -5.22 5.89 -25.10
CA GLY A 462 -6.12 5.77 -26.25
C GLY A 462 -7.47 6.45 -25.97
N GLN A 463 -8.53 5.66 -25.95
CA GLN A 463 -9.90 6.09 -25.63
C GLN A 463 -10.32 5.83 -24.16
N LEU A 464 -9.42 5.36 -23.30
CA LEU A 464 -9.63 5.23 -21.85
C LEU A 464 -9.15 6.50 -21.12
N PHE A 465 -9.98 6.99 -20.19
CA PHE A 465 -9.66 8.05 -19.24
C PHE A 465 -9.66 7.51 -17.81
N MET A 466 -8.49 7.46 -17.18
CA MET A 466 -8.31 6.99 -15.81
C MET A 466 -8.14 8.17 -14.86
N VAL A 467 -8.98 8.25 -13.83
CA VAL A 467 -9.13 9.43 -12.98
C VAL A 467 -8.71 9.08 -11.56
N GLY A 468 -7.58 9.62 -11.09
CA GLY A 468 -7.12 9.44 -9.71
C GLY A 468 -7.78 10.45 -8.79
N VAL A 469 -8.58 9.96 -7.82
CA VAL A 469 -9.24 10.81 -6.82
C VAL A 469 -8.71 10.51 -5.41
N PRO A 470 -8.33 11.53 -4.61
CA PRO A 470 -7.67 11.36 -3.32
C PRO A 470 -8.65 11.15 -2.15
N GLY A 471 -9.61 10.23 -2.29
CA GLY A 471 -10.59 9.91 -1.25
C GLY A 471 -11.65 8.91 -1.69
N GLU A 472 -12.65 8.72 -0.82
CA GLU A 472 -13.73 7.75 -0.91
C GLU A 472 -14.98 8.39 -1.54
N PHE A 473 -15.12 8.31 -2.87
CA PHE A 473 -16.33 8.82 -3.54
C PHE A 473 -17.50 7.88 -3.28
N SER A 474 -18.65 8.40 -2.86
CA SER A 474 -19.90 7.62 -2.88
C SER A 474 -20.27 7.19 -4.30
N THR A 475 -21.20 6.24 -4.39
CA THR A 475 -21.73 5.73 -5.66
C THR A 475 -22.15 6.89 -6.57
N MET A 476 -23.02 7.79 -6.09
CA MET A 476 -23.52 8.89 -6.92
C MET A 476 -22.48 9.97 -7.18
N SER A 477 -21.58 10.24 -6.23
CA SER A 477 -20.43 11.12 -6.46
C SER A 477 -19.58 10.65 -7.64
N GLY A 478 -19.27 9.35 -7.70
CA GLY A 478 -18.51 8.76 -8.79
C GLY A 478 -19.23 8.86 -10.14
N ARG A 479 -20.53 8.54 -10.17
CA ARG A 479 -21.38 8.67 -11.37
C ARG A 479 -21.39 10.10 -11.92
N ARG A 480 -21.64 11.09 -11.06
CA ARG A 480 -21.66 12.52 -11.46
C ARG A 480 -20.29 13.02 -11.94
N LEU A 481 -19.20 12.53 -11.34
CA LEU A 481 -17.85 12.86 -11.82
C LEU A 481 -17.59 12.29 -13.22
N LYS A 482 -17.94 11.01 -13.47
CA LYS A 482 -17.82 10.40 -14.81
C LYS A 482 -18.60 11.20 -15.86
N ILE A 483 -19.86 11.57 -15.57
CA ILE A 483 -20.68 12.40 -16.46
C ILE A 483 -20.02 13.75 -16.73
N THR A 484 -19.44 14.37 -15.70
CA THR A 484 -18.76 15.67 -15.85
C THR A 484 -17.57 15.61 -16.79
N ILE A 485 -16.75 14.55 -16.67
CA ILE A 485 -15.60 14.32 -17.53
C ILE A 485 -16.04 14.00 -18.95
N GLN A 486 -17.06 13.15 -19.10
CA GLN A 486 -17.67 12.87 -20.40
C GLN A 486 -18.15 14.16 -21.07
N GLN A 487 -18.88 15.02 -20.35
CA GLN A 487 -19.36 16.30 -20.89
C GLN A 487 -18.20 17.21 -21.32
N ALA A 488 -17.13 17.31 -20.53
CA ALA A 488 -15.95 18.09 -20.91
C ALA A 488 -15.32 17.57 -22.22
N LEU A 489 -15.18 16.25 -22.35
CA LEU A 489 -14.62 15.64 -23.55
C LEU A 489 -15.53 15.80 -24.77
N GLN A 490 -16.86 15.79 -24.58
CA GLN A 490 -17.86 16.11 -25.61
C GLN A 490 -17.79 17.57 -26.04
N ASP A 491 -17.73 18.51 -25.09
CA ASP A 491 -17.58 19.95 -25.34
C ASP A 491 -16.27 20.25 -26.10
N ALA A 492 -15.21 19.46 -25.87
CA ALA A 492 -13.94 19.54 -26.59
C ALA A 492 -13.92 18.76 -27.93
N GLY A 493 -14.97 18.01 -28.26
CA GLY A 493 -15.07 17.22 -29.50
C GLY A 493 -14.18 15.98 -29.56
N THR A 494 -13.75 15.45 -28.42
CA THR A 494 -12.85 14.28 -28.32
C THR A 494 -13.51 13.02 -27.76
N TRP A 495 -14.70 13.15 -27.19
CA TRP A 495 -15.49 12.00 -26.74
C TRP A 495 -16.00 11.17 -27.92
N THR A 496 -15.91 9.84 -27.80
CA THR A 496 -16.46 8.89 -28.77
C THR A 496 -17.33 7.86 -28.06
N PRO A 497 -18.23 7.15 -28.76
CA PRO A 497 -19.00 6.05 -28.16
C PRO A 497 -18.14 4.93 -27.57
N ASP A 498 -16.91 4.77 -28.06
CA ASP A 498 -15.95 3.78 -27.57
C ASP A 498 -15.12 4.30 -26.37
N SER A 499 -15.36 5.53 -25.91
CA SER A 499 -14.61 6.12 -24.80
C SER A 499 -15.03 5.52 -23.45
N HIS A 500 -14.05 5.28 -22.58
CA HIS A 500 -14.27 4.70 -21.26
C HIS A 500 -13.72 5.62 -20.17
N ILE A 501 -14.41 5.72 -19.02
CA ILE A 501 -13.95 6.47 -17.86
C ILE A 501 -13.91 5.54 -16.65
N VAL A 502 -12.73 5.38 -16.05
CA VAL A 502 -12.54 4.64 -14.80
C VAL A 502 -12.08 5.60 -13.71
N ILE A 503 -12.65 5.43 -12.51
CA ILE A 503 -12.18 6.12 -11.31
C ILE A 503 -11.20 5.18 -10.61
N ALA A 504 -10.05 5.70 -10.23
CA ALA A 504 -9.11 5.08 -9.31
C ALA A 504 -9.25 5.80 -7.96
N GLY A 505 -10.07 5.22 -7.08
CA GLY A 505 -10.25 5.71 -5.71
C GLY A 505 -8.94 5.72 -4.91
N LEU A 506 -8.91 6.49 -3.83
CA LEU A 506 -7.82 6.49 -2.84
C LEU A 506 -6.45 6.73 -3.45
N SER A 507 -6.39 7.65 -4.42
CA SER A 507 -5.21 7.88 -5.22
C SER A 507 -4.38 9.06 -4.72
N ASN A 508 -3.06 8.86 -4.60
CA ASN A 508 -2.00 9.83 -4.33
C ASN A 508 -2.04 10.56 -2.97
N SER A 509 -3.22 10.76 -2.39
CA SER A 509 -3.46 11.32 -1.05
C SER A 509 -4.80 10.81 -0.52
N TYR A 510 -5.15 11.16 0.73
CA TYR A 510 -6.39 10.72 1.35
C TYR A 510 -7.08 11.85 2.10
N SER A 511 -8.27 12.21 1.63
CA SER A 511 -9.12 13.27 2.20
C SER A 511 -10.48 12.76 2.68
N HIS A 512 -10.54 11.53 3.20
CA HIS A 512 -11.77 10.89 3.66
C HIS A 512 -12.81 10.79 2.54
N TYR A 513 -14.08 11.14 2.80
CA TYR A 513 -15.21 10.84 1.93
C TYR A 513 -15.62 12.02 1.05
N ILE A 514 -16.26 11.69 -0.07
CA ILE A 514 -16.85 12.67 -0.98
C ILE A 514 -18.28 12.21 -1.29
N THR A 515 -19.25 12.88 -0.69
CA THR A 515 -20.68 12.67 -0.96
C THR A 515 -21.22 13.73 -1.94
N THR A 516 -22.37 13.44 -2.54
CA THR A 516 -23.16 14.47 -3.22
C THR A 516 -23.64 15.53 -2.23
N TYR A 517 -24.10 16.67 -2.74
CA TYR A 517 -24.70 17.71 -1.89
C TYR A 517 -25.90 17.15 -1.12
N GLU A 518 -26.72 16.33 -1.77
CA GLU A 518 -27.95 15.73 -1.26
C GLU A 518 -27.68 14.67 -0.19
N GLU A 519 -26.69 13.79 -0.43
CA GLU A 519 -26.20 12.83 0.55
C GLU A 519 -25.57 13.54 1.76
N TYR A 520 -24.85 14.64 1.54
CA TYR A 520 -24.23 15.44 2.59
C TYR A 520 -25.29 15.99 3.57
N GLN A 521 -26.47 16.39 3.08
CA GLN A 521 -27.53 16.93 3.95
C GLN A 521 -28.01 15.92 5.01
N GLN A 522 -27.88 14.62 4.73
CA GLN A 522 -28.30 13.56 5.63
C GLN A 522 -27.34 13.39 6.81
N GLN A 523 -26.06 13.75 6.66
CA GLN A 523 -25.01 13.59 7.69
C GLN A 523 -24.90 12.18 8.28
N ARG A 524 -25.00 11.15 7.42
CA ARG A 524 -24.45 9.82 7.73
C ARG A 524 -22.92 9.86 7.80
N TYR A 525 -22.28 8.73 8.08
CA TYR A 525 -20.83 8.66 8.25
C TYR A 525 -20.06 9.33 7.09
N GLU A 526 -20.44 9.05 5.84
CA GLU A 526 -19.76 9.59 4.65
C GLU A 526 -19.95 11.11 4.53
N GLY A 527 -21.16 11.62 4.81
CA GLY A 527 -21.46 13.06 4.78
C GLY A 527 -20.76 13.83 5.90
N ALA A 528 -20.69 13.26 7.10
CA ALA A 528 -19.93 13.81 8.22
C ALA A 528 -18.41 13.77 7.97
N SER A 529 -17.95 12.82 7.16
CA SER A 529 -16.54 12.66 6.79
C SER A 529 -16.16 13.38 5.49
N THR A 530 -17.09 14.11 4.88
CA THR A 530 -16.81 14.95 3.70
C THR A 530 -16.18 16.27 4.14
N LEU A 531 -14.85 16.31 4.20
CA LEU A 531 -14.07 17.32 4.94
C LEU A 531 -14.38 18.77 4.56
N TYR A 532 -14.46 19.09 3.27
CA TYR A 532 -14.47 20.48 2.78
C TYR A 532 -15.88 21.04 2.56
N GLY A 533 -16.88 20.46 3.24
CA GLY A 533 -18.26 20.96 3.26
C GLY A 533 -19.15 20.42 2.13
N PRO A 534 -20.37 20.94 2.02
CA PRO A 534 -21.42 20.40 1.13
C PRO A 534 -21.08 20.49 -0.36
N HIS A 535 -20.15 21.37 -0.75
CA HIS A 535 -19.77 21.59 -2.15
C HIS A 535 -18.46 20.89 -2.55
N THR A 536 -17.99 19.94 -1.73
CA THR A 536 -16.76 19.18 -2.00
C THR A 536 -16.81 18.47 -3.37
N LEU A 537 -17.87 17.72 -3.66
CA LEU A 537 -18.02 17.06 -4.97
C LEU A 537 -18.04 18.06 -6.13
N ALA A 538 -18.75 19.17 -5.97
CA ALA A 538 -18.85 20.19 -7.01
C ALA A 538 -17.49 20.82 -7.34
N ALA A 539 -16.62 21.00 -6.33
CA ALA A 539 -15.24 21.45 -6.53
C ALA A 539 -14.38 20.43 -7.30
N TYR A 540 -14.55 19.13 -7.03
CA TYR A 540 -13.94 18.07 -7.81
C TYR A 540 -14.44 18.07 -9.26
N GLN A 541 -15.76 18.13 -9.47
CA GLN A 541 -16.37 18.21 -10.82
C GLN A 541 -15.84 19.41 -11.61
N GLN A 542 -15.78 20.59 -10.98
CA GLN A 542 -15.24 21.80 -11.61
C GLN A 542 -13.78 21.60 -12.05
N THR A 543 -12.94 21.03 -11.17
CA THR A 543 -11.53 20.85 -11.49
C THR A 543 -11.33 19.80 -12.58
N PHE A 544 -12.01 18.65 -12.48
CA PHE A 544 -11.87 17.58 -13.47
C PHE A 544 -12.48 17.92 -14.82
N TYR A 545 -13.51 18.78 -14.87
CA TYR A 545 -13.98 19.37 -16.11
C TYR A 545 -12.84 20.16 -16.79
N ASP A 546 -12.18 21.08 -16.07
CA ASP A 546 -11.06 21.87 -16.60
C ASP A 546 -9.87 21.01 -17.03
N LEU A 547 -9.47 20.03 -16.20
CA LEU A 547 -8.40 19.09 -16.54
C LEU A 547 -8.72 18.31 -17.81
N SER A 548 -9.97 17.86 -17.98
CA SER A 548 -10.39 17.10 -19.16
C SER A 548 -10.42 17.96 -20.42
N MET A 549 -10.88 19.21 -20.32
CA MET A 549 -10.80 20.18 -21.43
C MET A 549 -9.34 20.41 -21.86
N LYS A 550 -8.43 20.62 -20.90
CA LYS A 550 -7.00 20.85 -21.17
C LYS A 550 -6.29 19.60 -21.68
N LEU A 551 -6.69 18.42 -21.24
CA LEU A 551 -6.22 17.14 -21.75
C LEU A 551 -6.62 17.00 -23.24
N ALA A 552 -7.90 17.21 -23.56
CA ALA A 552 -8.43 17.11 -24.92
C ALA A 552 -7.80 18.12 -25.90
N ARG A 553 -7.52 19.34 -25.43
CA ARG A 553 -6.88 20.41 -26.23
C ARG A 553 -5.36 20.35 -26.25
N ASN A 554 -4.78 19.37 -25.56
CA ASN A 554 -3.34 19.24 -25.35
C ASN A 554 -2.69 20.49 -24.74
N GLU A 555 -3.38 21.17 -23.82
CA GLU A 555 -2.91 22.39 -23.13
C GLU A 555 -2.21 22.07 -21.80
N SER A 556 -1.22 22.86 -21.40
CA SER A 556 -0.54 22.70 -20.11
C SER A 556 -1.43 23.11 -18.94
N VAL A 557 -1.27 22.42 -17.80
CA VAL A 557 -1.94 22.76 -16.53
C VAL A 557 -0.88 23.28 -15.53
N PRO A 558 -1.12 24.42 -14.85
CA PRO A 558 -0.25 24.87 -13.75
C PRO A 558 -0.17 23.83 -12.63
N SER A 559 0.95 23.74 -11.93
CA SER A 559 1.12 22.71 -10.88
C SER A 559 0.19 22.90 -9.66
N GLY A 560 -0.33 24.10 -9.44
CA GLY A 560 -1.04 24.45 -8.20
C GLY A 560 -0.12 24.66 -6.98
N PRO A 561 -0.69 24.92 -5.79
CA PRO A 561 0.08 25.02 -4.55
C PRO A 561 0.75 23.69 -4.22
N GLN A 562 1.92 23.72 -3.57
CA GLN A 562 2.58 22.49 -3.14
C GLN A 562 1.94 21.95 -1.86
N PRO A 563 1.72 20.63 -1.73
CA PRO A 563 1.27 20.04 -0.49
C PRO A 563 2.32 20.17 0.61
N PHE A 564 1.88 20.19 1.87
CA PHE A 564 2.80 20.29 2.99
C PHE A 564 3.59 18.98 3.15
N ASP A 565 4.92 19.08 3.13
CA ASP A 565 5.78 17.91 3.29
C ASP A 565 5.85 17.50 4.77
N MET A 566 5.23 16.36 5.08
CA MET A 566 5.17 15.76 6.43
C MET A 566 6.40 14.92 6.77
N ARG A 567 7.33 14.66 5.85
CA ARG A 567 8.54 13.88 6.12
C ARG A 567 9.39 14.57 7.20
N GLY A 568 9.75 13.81 8.23
CA GLY A 568 10.50 14.33 9.39
C GLY A 568 9.69 15.19 10.36
N LYS A 569 8.37 15.32 10.17
CA LYS A 569 7.45 16.11 11.03
C LYS A 569 6.35 15.25 11.67
N THR A 570 6.56 13.94 11.74
CA THR A 570 5.62 12.95 12.28
C THR A 570 5.92 12.64 13.74
N PHE A 571 4.94 12.12 14.47
CA PHE A 571 5.08 11.66 15.86
C PHE A 571 4.80 10.16 15.96
N SER A 572 5.40 9.49 16.93
CA SER A 572 5.16 8.07 17.21
C SER A 572 5.14 7.82 18.72
N PHE A 573 4.12 7.09 19.16
CA PHE A 573 3.97 6.56 20.52
C PHE A 573 4.07 5.03 20.54
N VAL A 574 4.40 4.41 19.41
CA VAL A 574 4.64 2.98 19.30
C VAL A 574 5.97 2.66 20.00
N LEU A 575 5.92 1.81 21.02
CA LEU A 575 7.13 1.37 21.72
C LEU A 575 7.97 0.45 20.84
N PRO A 576 9.32 0.53 20.91
CA PRO A 576 10.19 -0.42 20.23
C PRO A 576 9.91 -1.85 20.71
N PRO A 577 10.23 -2.88 19.90
CA PRO A 577 10.16 -4.27 20.35
C PRO A 577 11.01 -4.47 21.61
N ILE A 578 10.46 -5.19 22.59
CA ILE A 578 11.22 -5.66 23.76
C ILE A 578 12.18 -6.75 23.26
N PRO A 579 13.45 -6.81 23.76
CA PRO A 579 14.34 -7.92 23.47
C PRO A 579 13.67 -9.27 23.71
N ASP A 580 13.80 -10.20 22.78
CA ASP A 580 13.09 -11.48 22.86
C ASP A 580 13.76 -12.41 23.88
N GLY A 581 12.93 -12.96 24.77
CA GLY A 581 13.33 -13.91 25.81
C GLY A 581 12.78 -15.31 25.56
N LEU A 582 13.27 -16.27 26.35
CA LEU A 582 12.78 -17.64 26.38
C LEU A 582 12.67 -18.17 27.81
N PRO A 583 11.80 -19.16 28.07
CA PRO A 583 11.86 -19.93 29.30
C PRO A 583 13.22 -20.63 29.46
N ILE A 584 13.59 -20.89 30.72
CA ILE A 584 14.80 -21.67 31.05
C ILE A 584 14.76 -23.02 30.31
N ASN A 585 15.88 -23.42 29.71
CA ASN A 585 16.05 -24.66 28.93
C ASN A 585 15.20 -24.75 27.64
N LYS A 586 14.83 -23.61 27.05
CA LYS A 586 14.25 -23.54 25.70
C LYS A 586 15.15 -22.76 24.75
N ASN A 587 15.10 -23.13 23.47
CA ASN A 587 15.71 -22.41 22.37
C ASN A 587 14.63 -21.87 21.42
N PHE A 588 14.98 -20.83 20.65
CA PHE A 588 14.11 -20.34 19.58
C PHE A 588 13.97 -21.43 18.51
N GLY A 589 12.74 -21.70 18.09
CA GLY A 589 12.43 -22.80 17.19
C GLY A 589 12.18 -24.14 17.90
N ASP A 590 12.29 -24.23 19.23
CA ASP A 590 11.82 -25.42 19.96
C ASP A 590 10.30 -25.57 19.80
N ILE A 591 9.85 -26.79 19.52
CA ILE A 591 8.42 -27.11 19.41
C ILE A 591 7.73 -26.82 20.75
N PHE A 592 6.67 -26.02 20.68
CA PHE A 592 5.72 -25.78 21.76
C PHE A 592 4.54 -26.75 21.67
N THR A 593 4.03 -26.99 20.46
CA THR A 593 2.98 -27.97 20.18
C THR A 593 3.22 -28.54 18.79
N ASP A 594 3.39 -29.87 18.71
CA ASP A 594 3.66 -30.57 17.46
C ASP A 594 2.36 -30.89 16.69
N VAL A 595 2.50 -31.29 15.44
CA VAL A 595 1.39 -31.76 14.59
C VAL A 595 0.98 -33.20 14.93
N ASP A 596 -0.25 -33.56 14.56
CA ASP A 596 -0.70 -34.96 14.58
C ASP A 596 -0.01 -35.78 13.47
N PRO A 597 0.10 -37.11 13.63
CA PRO A 597 0.79 -37.96 12.64
C PRO A 597 0.11 -38.02 11.26
N SER A 598 -1.18 -37.69 11.16
CA SER A 598 -1.95 -37.79 9.93
C SER A 598 -3.18 -36.88 9.93
N TYR A 599 -3.53 -36.37 8.75
CA TYR A 599 -4.68 -35.50 8.51
C TYR A 599 -5.43 -35.94 7.25
N LYS A 600 -6.70 -35.52 7.11
CA LYS A 600 -7.49 -35.68 5.86
C LYS A 600 -7.79 -34.32 5.22
N PRO A 601 -8.13 -34.28 3.92
CA PRO A 601 -8.63 -33.06 3.27
C PRO A 601 -9.77 -32.42 4.08
N GLY A 602 -9.71 -31.10 4.26
CA GLY A 602 -10.63 -30.33 5.10
C GLY A 602 -10.23 -30.21 6.58
N ASP A 603 -9.20 -30.93 7.04
CA ASP A 603 -8.63 -30.69 8.37
C ASP A 603 -7.69 -29.48 8.37
N THR A 604 -7.46 -28.90 9.55
CA THR A 604 -6.45 -27.85 9.78
C THR A 604 -5.24 -28.42 10.52
N VAL A 605 -4.06 -28.33 9.91
CA VAL A 605 -2.78 -28.65 10.56
C VAL A 605 -2.34 -27.44 11.38
N ARG A 606 -1.94 -27.65 12.64
CA ARG A 606 -1.44 -26.57 13.51
C ARG A 606 -0.15 -27.02 14.19
N CYS A 607 0.90 -26.21 14.07
CA CYS A 607 2.15 -26.40 14.79
C CYS A 607 2.60 -25.09 15.43
N SER A 608 3.18 -25.16 16.63
CA SER A 608 3.63 -23.99 17.38
C SER A 608 5.06 -24.16 17.88
N TRP A 609 5.80 -23.05 17.90
CA TRP A 609 7.17 -22.98 18.39
C TRP A 609 7.36 -21.82 19.36
N TRP A 610 8.39 -21.93 20.20
CA TRP A 610 8.96 -20.76 20.86
C TRP A 610 9.59 -19.85 19.81
N GLY A 611 9.14 -18.60 19.75
CA GLY A 611 9.48 -17.66 18.68
C GLY A 611 9.86 -16.28 19.19
N ALA A 612 10.27 -15.43 18.26
CA ALA A 612 10.62 -14.04 18.48
C ALA A 612 9.54 -13.10 17.92
N ASN A 613 9.62 -11.81 18.26
CA ASN A 613 8.73 -10.78 17.74
C ASN A 613 8.92 -10.59 16.21
N PRO A 614 7.86 -10.73 15.38
CA PRO A 614 7.91 -10.50 13.94
C PRO A 614 8.30 -9.07 13.54
N ARG A 615 8.33 -8.13 14.50
CA ARG A 615 8.82 -6.77 14.26
C ARG A 615 10.34 -6.69 14.05
N ASN A 616 11.09 -7.75 14.37
CA ASN A 616 12.54 -7.79 14.18
C ASN A 616 12.96 -7.83 12.70
N ASP A 617 12.17 -8.50 11.85
CA ASP A 617 12.37 -8.58 10.41
C ASP A 617 11.01 -8.78 9.75
N LEU A 618 10.72 -7.99 8.72
CA LEU A 618 9.47 -8.06 7.97
C LEU A 618 9.42 -9.29 7.05
N PHE A 619 10.56 -9.95 6.82
CA PHE A 619 10.73 -11.01 5.84
C PHE A 619 10.25 -10.56 4.44
N THR A 620 10.54 -9.32 4.06
CA THR A 620 10.18 -8.77 2.75
C THR A 620 10.73 -9.65 1.63
N GLU A 621 9.86 -10.04 0.68
CA GLU A 621 10.17 -11.01 -0.40
C GLU A 621 10.63 -12.40 0.08
N LYS A 622 10.45 -12.69 1.38
CA LYS A 622 10.66 -13.99 2.01
C LYS A 622 9.34 -14.45 2.64
N SER A 623 9.40 -15.41 3.56
CA SER A 623 8.22 -15.92 4.24
C SER A 623 8.49 -16.32 5.68
N TYR A 624 7.54 -16.01 6.57
CA TYR A 624 7.53 -16.46 7.95
C TYR A 624 7.25 -17.95 8.08
N LEU A 625 6.53 -18.55 7.13
CA LEU A 625 6.13 -19.94 7.16
C LEU A 625 6.26 -20.60 5.79
N TYR A 626 6.49 -21.91 5.78
CA TYR A 626 6.41 -22.73 4.58
C TYR A 626 5.69 -24.04 4.89
N VAL A 627 4.88 -24.50 3.94
CA VAL A 627 4.44 -25.89 3.85
C VAL A 627 5.31 -26.56 2.79
N ASP A 628 6.17 -27.48 3.21
CA ASP A 628 7.00 -28.24 2.29
C ASP A 628 6.34 -29.61 2.03
N ARG A 629 6.38 -30.09 0.78
CA ARG A 629 5.99 -31.46 0.38
C ARG A 629 7.24 -32.27 0.05
N PHE A 630 7.25 -33.53 0.44
CA PHE A 630 8.33 -34.45 0.10
C PHE A 630 8.10 -35.06 -1.29
N ILE A 631 8.94 -34.69 -2.27
CA ILE A 631 8.83 -35.11 -3.67
C ILE A 631 10.21 -35.58 -4.12
N ASN A 632 10.32 -36.76 -4.73
CA ASN A 632 11.59 -37.28 -5.27
C ASN A 632 12.75 -37.23 -4.26
N GLN A 633 12.48 -37.63 -3.01
CA GLN A 633 13.46 -37.63 -1.90
C GLN A 633 13.94 -36.25 -1.43
N THR A 634 13.29 -35.17 -1.84
CA THR A 634 13.61 -33.80 -1.41
C THR A 634 12.38 -33.06 -0.89
N TRP A 635 12.60 -32.12 0.03
CA TRP A 635 11.55 -31.24 0.53
C TRP A 635 11.43 -30.01 -0.38
N VAL A 636 10.24 -29.79 -0.92
CA VAL A 636 9.96 -28.67 -1.84
C VAL A 636 8.87 -27.79 -1.22
N PRO A 637 9.09 -26.47 -1.08
CA PRO A 637 8.04 -25.56 -0.60
C PRO A 637 6.91 -25.51 -1.63
N ILE A 638 5.68 -25.73 -1.16
CA ILE A 638 4.47 -25.69 -1.99
C ILE A 638 3.51 -24.57 -1.59
N LEU A 639 3.60 -24.08 -0.34
CA LEU A 639 2.83 -22.94 0.17
C LEU A 639 3.73 -22.07 1.05
N THR A 640 3.40 -20.77 1.12
CA THR A 640 4.06 -19.77 1.98
C THR A 640 3.03 -18.96 2.76
N ASP A 641 3.48 -18.02 3.60
CA ASP A 641 2.65 -16.99 4.25
C ASP A 641 1.91 -16.03 3.29
N GLY A 642 2.06 -16.21 1.97
CA GLY A 642 1.30 -15.53 0.93
C GLY A 642 0.09 -16.33 0.42
N ASP A 643 -0.01 -17.62 0.75
CA ASP A 643 -1.12 -18.49 0.35
C ASP A 643 -2.27 -18.41 1.37
N ILE A 644 -3.51 -18.21 0.88
CA ILE A 644 -4.71 -18.02 1.71
C ILE A 644 -5.01 -19.21 2.63
N GLU A 645 -4.52 -20.39 2.25
CA GLU A 645 -4.66 -21.66 2.97
C GLU A 645 -3.81 -21.69 4.25
N THR A 646 -2.89 -20.75 4.44
CA THR A 646 -1.98 -20.72 5.57
C THR A 646 -2.22 -19.51 6.47
N ARG A 647 -1.88 -19.64 7.75
CA ARG A 647 -1.88 -18.50 8.69
C ARG A 647 -0.61 -18.52 9.52
N PHE A 648 0.02 -17.36 9.64
CA PHE A 648 1.07 -17.11 10.62
C PHE A 648 0.45 -16.35 11.79
N LEU A 649 0.50 -16.93 12.98
CA LEU A 649 0.04 -16.30 14.20
C LEU A 649 1.19 -16.09 15.17
N TRP A 650 1.21 -14.94 15.81
CA TRP A 650 2.16 -14.59 16.84
C TRP A 650 1.41 -14.15 18.10
N ARG A 651 1.86 -14.64 19.25
CA ARG A 651 1.33 -14.20 20.55
C ARG A 651 2.44 -14.06 21.58
N ARG A 652 2.39 -12.96 22.31
CA ARG A 652 3.16 -12.79 23.55
C ARG A 652 2.64 -13.77 24.61
N GLN A 653 3.53 -14.44 25.34
CA GLN A 653 3.17 -15.30 26.47
C GLN A 653 3.32 -14.56 27.80
N ILE A 654 4.50 -14.02 28.06
CA ILE A 654 4.83 -13.22 29.25
C ILE A 654 5.53 -11.93 28.82
N ILE A 655 6.50 -11.39 29.56
CA ILE A 655 7.09 -10.08 29.26
C ILE A 655 7.82 -10.09 27.90
N ASP A 656 8.70 -11.06 27.70
CA ASP A 656 9.65 -11.14 26.59
C ASP A 656 9.52 -12.44 25.77
N ASN A 657 8.94 -13.50 26.33
CA ASN A 657 8.71 -14.76 25.60
C ASN A 657 7.51 -14.68 24.65
N SER A 658 7.62 -15.30 23.47
CA SER A 658 6.52 -15.39 22.51
C SER A 658 6.38 -16.77 21.85
N ILE A 659 5.18 -17.04 21.34
CA ILE A 659 4.85 -18.25 20.61
C ILE A 659 4.44 -17.88 19.20
N ILE A 660 4.99 -18.62 18.25
CA ILE A 660 4.60 -18.57 16.85
C ILE A 660 3.79 -19.83 16.55
N THR A 661 2.67 -19.67 15.87
CA THR A 661 1.82 -20.77 15.43
C THR A 661 1.62 -20.66 13.93
N VAL A 662 1.83 -21.76 13.22
CA VAL A 662 1.50 -21.88 11.80
C VAL A 662 0.29 -22.78 11.68
N GLU A 663 -0.68 -22.32 10.90
CA GLU A 663 -1.83 -23.11 10.50
C GLU A 663 -1.80 -23.35 9.00
N TRP A 664 -2.24 -24.54 8.59
CA TRP A 664 -2.49 -24.90 7.21
C TRP A 664 -3.86 -25.59 7.12
N ASP A 665 -4.81 -24.92 6.48
CA ASP A 665 -6.11 -25.48 6.14
C ASP A 665 -5.96 -26.34 4.87
N ILE A 666 -6.05 -27.67 5.01
CA ILE A 666 -5.89 -28.58 3.88
C ILE A 666 -7.12 -28.46 2.97
N PRO A 667 -6.97 -28.08 1.69
CA PRO A 667 -8.12 -27.97 0.79
C PRO A 667 -8.91 -29.27 0.70
N VAL A 668 -10.25 -29.18 0.68
CA VAL A 668 -11.12 -30.35 0.48
C VAL A 668 -10.89 -31.05 -0.86
N THR A 669 -10.32 -30.33 -1.83
CA THR A 669 -9.95 -30.82 -3.17
C THR A 669 -8.57 -31.48 -3.21
N GLN A 670 -7.80 -31.45 -2.10
CA GLN A 670 -6.49 -32.09 -2.02
C GLN A 670 -6.64 -33.59 -2.27
N GLN A 671 -5.84 -34.12 -3.21
CA GLN A 671 -5.86 -35.55 -3.51
C GLN A 671 -5.44 -36.36 -2.28
N THR A 672 -6.18 -37.43 -1.99
CA THR A 672 -5.84 -38.36 -0.91
C THR A 672 -4.67 -39.24 -1.32
N GLY A 673 -3.67 -39.37 -0.44
CA GLY A 673 -2.45 -40.13 -0.69
C GLY A 673 -1.56 -40.22 0.55
N GLN A 674 -0.47 -40.97 0.46
CA GLN A 674 0.57 -41.06 1.51
C GLN A 674 1.68 -40.01 1.30
N ASP A 675 1.30 -38.79 0.89
CA ASP A 675 2.24 -37.70 0.75
C ASP A 675 2.75 -37.25 2.13
N LEU A 676 4.04 -36.93 2.22
CA LEU A 676 4.64 -36.38 3.43
C LEU A 676 4.75 -34.86 3.31
N TYR A 677 4.32 -34.18 4.37
CA TYR A 677 4.37 -32.73 4.51
C TYR A 677 5.10 -32.36 5.79
N ARG A 678 5.68 -31.15 5.82
CA ARG A 678 6.15 -30.53 7.07
C ARG A 678 5.82 -29.05 7.08
N LEU A 679 5.55 -28.53 8.28
CA LEU A 679 5.48 -27.10 8.52
C LEU A 679 6.87 -26.60 8.95
N ARG A 680 7.28 -25.46 8.39
CA ARG A 680 8.54 -24.80 8.72
C ARG A 680 8.28 -23.34 9.03
N HIS A 681 8.93 -22.82 10.06
CA HIS A 681 8.91 -21.41 10.42
C HIS A 681 10.32 -20.79 10.34
N SER A 682 10.40 -19.54 9.91
CA SER A 682 11.65 -18.75 9.86
C SER A 682 11.65 -17.69 10.95
N VAL A 683 12.63 -17.73 11.87
CA VAL A 683 12.75 -16.75 12.96
C VAL A 683 14.00 -15.88 12.79
N LEU A 684 13.87 -14.57 12.98
CA LEU A 684 14.99 -13.68 13.22
C LEU A 684 14.91 -13.14 14.66
N LEU A 685 16.00 -13.30 15.40
CA LEU A 685 16.12 -12.84 16.77
C LEU A 685 16.49 -11.36 16.78
N SER A 686 15.97 -10.60 17.75
CA SER A 686 16.46 -9.24 17.98
C SER A 686 17.96 -9.32 18.25
N GLY A 687 18.79 -8.73 17.38
CA GLY A 687 20.21 -8.61 17.64
C GLY A 687 20.42 -7.90 18.98
N PHE A 688 21.29 -8.42 19.84
CA PHE A 688 21.75 -7.65 20.99
C PHE A 688 22.52 -6.43 20.45
N LYS A 689 21.96 -5.23 20.62
CA LYS A 689 22.73 -4.00 20.49
C LYS A 689 23.72 -3.97 21.65
N ASN A 690 24.96 -4.38 21.40
CA ASN A 690 26.05 -4.08 22.33
C ASN A 690 26.34 -2.58 22.27
N GLY A 691 25.65 -1.80 23.11
CA GLY A 691 25.79 -0.34 23.18
C GLY A 691 25.27 0.38 21.93
N ASP A 692 24.59 1.49 22.12
CA ASP A 692 24.44 2.46 21.04
C ASP A 692 25.84 2.96 20.66
N PHE A 693 26.34 2.59 19.48
CA PHE A 693 27.51 3.25 18.92
C PHE A 693 27.13 4.68 18.52
N GLU A 694 27.97 5.61 18.95
CA GLU A 694 27.87 7.06 18.79
C GLU A 694 27.43 7.49 17.38
N SER A 695 26.37 8.29 17.26
CA SER A 695 26.08 9.04 16.03
C SER A 695 26.80 10.39 16.08
N GLY A 696 27.92 10.53 15.35
CA GLY A 696 28.61 11.80 15.14
C GLY A 696 28.24 12.43 13.80
N SER A 697 28.04 13.76 13.77
CA SER A 697 28.09 14.56 12.54
C SER A 697 29.35 15.43 12.54
N SER A 698 29.66 16.10 11.43
CA SER A 698 30.87 16.92 11.23
C SER A 698 31.02 18.13 12.17
N ILE A 699 30.19 18.28 13.20
CA ILE A 699 30.12 19.48 14.06
C ILE A 699 30.17 19.17 15.58
N GLY A 700 30.39 17.93 16.01
CA GLY A 700 30.74 17.63 17.41
C GLY A 700 30.13 16.34 18.00
N TRP A 701 30.78 15.84 19.06
CA TRP A 701 30.46 14.60 19.78
C TRP A 701 29.68 14.86 21.08
N THR A 702 28.80 13.95 21.47
CA THR A 702 28.22 13.88 22.83
C THR A 702 28.56 12.52 23.45
N ILE A 703 29.16 12.50 24.64
CA ILE A 703 29.65 11.28 25.30
C ILE A 703 28.56 10.72 26.22
N GLY A 704 28.13 9.48 25.99
CA GLY A 704 27.32 8.69 26.92
C GLY A 704 28.21 7.76 27.76
N GLY A 705 28.13 7.87 29.09
CA GLY A 705 28.95 7.06 30.00
C GLY A 705 28.26 5.76 30.41
N SER A 706 28.99 4.65 30.35
CA SER A 706 28.68 3.46 31.16
C SER A 706 29.96 2.71 31.54
N SER A 707 29.96 2.10 32.73
CA SER A 707 31.06 1.39 33.38
C SER A 707 30.58 0.01 33.86
N ARG A 708 31.40 -1.03 33.66
CA ARG A 708 31.45 -2.37 34.31
C ARG A 708 32.66 -3.11 33.69
N GLY A 709 33.50 -3.92 34.35
CA GLY A 709 33.69 -4.45 35.69
C GLY A 709 34.94 -5.38 35.64
N THR A 710 35.68 -5.53 36.74
CA THR A 710 37.08 -5.98 36.80
C THR A 710 37.28 -7.50 36.99
N THR A 711 37.12 -8.34 35.97
CA THR A 711 37.42 -9.78 36.10
C THR A 711 38.34 -10.28 34.99
N LEU A 712 39.60 -10.52 35.34
CA LEU A 712 40.64 -11.06 34.45
C LEU A 712 40.54 -12.58 34.36
N SER A 713 40.57 -13.13 33.14
CA SER A 713 40.75 -14.57 32.90
C SER A 713 42.24 -14.92 32.97
N SER A 714 42.63 -15.83 33.85
CA SER A 714 44.03 -16.31 33.96
C SER A 714 44.40 -17.37 32.91
N LEU A 715 43.48 -17.70 32.00
CA LEU A 715 43.55 -18.86 31.10
C LEU A 715 43.93 -18.54 29.66
N MET A 716 44.15 -17.27 29.29
CA MET A 716 44.58 -16.89 27.95
C MET A 716 45.80 -15.96 28.02
N LYS A 717 46.90 -16.33 27.36
CA LYS A 717 48.08 -15.48 27.21
C LYS A 717 48.19 -15.07 25.74
N ALA A 718 48.64 -13.84 25.46
CA ALA A 718 48.85 -13.35 24.08
C ALA A 718 49.77 -14.26 23.22
N GLN A 719 50.61 -15.07 23.89
CA GLN A 719 51.49 -16.09 23.32
C GLN A 719 50.72 -17.23 22.63
N ASP A 720 49.49 -17.47 23.05
CA ASP A 720 48.65 -18.57 22.57
C ASP A 720 48.05 -18.28 21.19
N TYR A 721 48.12 -17.02 20.73
CA TYR A 721 47.47 -16.54 19.49
C TYR A 721 48.40 -15.79 18.51
N LEU A 722 49.67 -15.58 18.88
CA LEU A 722 50.67 -14.92 18.02
C LEU A 722 51.88 -15.85 17.84
N SER A 723 52.13 -16.26 16.59
CA SER A 723 53.09 -17.34 16.29
C SER A 723 54.57 -16.97 16.46
N THR A 724 54.92 -15.70 16.68
CA THR A 724 56.30 -15.31 17.01
C THR A 724 56.35 -14.08 17.92
N GLY A 725 56.48 -14.31 19.22
CA GLY A 725 57.16 -13.37 20.12
C GLY A 725 56.33 -12.21 20.69
N SER A 726 56.75 -11.78 21.87
CA SER A 726 56.12 -10.89 22.85
C SER A 726 55.53 -9.58 22.31
N ALA A 727 54.44 -9.14 22.96
CA ALA A 727 53.87 -7.80 22.81
C ALA A 727 54.97 -6.73 22.91
N ASP A 728 55.03 -5.85 21.91
CA ASP A 728 55.92 -4.71 21.90
C ASP A 728 55.43 -3.68 22.93
N MET A 729 55.90 -3.84 24.17
CA MET A 729 55.65 -2.92 25.29
C MET A 729 56.74 -1.84 25.37
N ALA A 730 57.39 -1.52 24.25
CA ALA A 730 58.41 -0.49 24.21
C ALA A 730 57.87 0.82 23.59
N SER A 731 57.88 1.84 24.45
CA SER A 731 58.15 3.24 24.10
C SER A 731 57.05 4.19 23.60
N ILE A 732 55.79 4.08 24.04
CA ILE A 732 54.98 5.32 24.11
C ILE A 732 54.06 5.37 25.33
N ALA A 733 54.66 5.68 26.48
CA ALA A 733 53.94 5.86 27.74
C ALA A 733 53.01 7.10 27.79
N ASN A 734 52.81 7.85 26.69
CA ASN A 734 52.04 9.12 26.71
C ASN A 734 51.34 9.51 25.39
N SER A 735 51.08 8.62 24.44
CA SER A 735 50.32 8.97 23.23
C SER A 735 49.00 8.20 23.14
N HIS A 736 47.88 8.91 23.22
CA HIS A 736 46.54 8.34 23.20
C HIS A 736 45.93 8.14 21.78
N SER A 737 46.69 8.35 20.71
CA SER A 737 46.39 7.94 19.32
C SER A 737 47.61 8.15 18.41
N SER A 738 47.78 7.33 17.37
CA SER A 738 48.74 7.60 16.29
C SER A 738 48.19 7.13 14.93
N ILE A 739 48.47 7.87 13.86
CA ILE A 739 48.17 7.48 12.47
C ILE A 739 49.43 6.83 11.91
N VAL A 740 49.38 5.55 11.56
CA VAL A 740 50.52 4.82 10.98
C VAL A 740 50.46 4.91 9.47
N THR A 741 51.46 5.53 8.85
CA THR A 741 51.53 5.75 7.39
C THR A 741 52.49 4.81 6.66
N SER A 742 53.08 3.82 7.33
CA SER A 742 54.01 2.86 6.71
C SER A 742 53.61 1.41 6.95
N VAL A 743 53.62 0.64 5.86
CA VAL A 743 53.09 -0.72 5.73
C VAL A 743 54.09 -1.75 6.25
N ASN A 744 53.65 -2.76 7.00
CA ASN A 744 54.19 -4.11 6.82
C ASN A 744 53.16 -5.21 7.09
N ARG A 745 53.30 -6.29 6.31
CA ARG A 745 52.25 -7.24 5.88
C ARG A 745 51.79 -8.25 6.94
N HIS A 746 50.51 -8.64 6.88
CA HIS A 746 50.07 -10.02 7.13
C HIS A 746 49.06 -10.49 6.07
N ASN A 747 49.18 -11.77 5.67
CA ASN A 747 48.61 -12.41 4.48
C ASN A 747 47.07 -12.51 4.45
N LEU A 748 46.37 -11.43 4.08
CA LEU A 748 44.97 -11.51 3.60
C LEU A 748 44.87 -11.80 2.08
N GLY A 749 45.99 -11.70 1.36
CA GLY A 749 46.04 -11.76 -0.11
C GLY A 749 45.83 -13.15 -0.73
N THR A 750 45.72 -14.22 0.06
CA THR A 750 45.54 -15.59 -0.47
C THR A 750 44.10 -16.08 -0.48
N VAL A 751 43.12 -15.33 0.07
CA VAL A 751 41.72 -15.80 0.19
C VAL A 751 40.73 -15.00 -0.67
N MET A 752 41.12 -13.83 -1.19
CA MET A 752 40.23 -13.00 -2.03
C MET A 752 40.78 -12.80 -3.45
N PRO A 753 40.01 -13.10 -4.50
CA PRO A 753 40.51 -13.22 -5.87
C PRO A 753 40.91 -11.88 -6.53
N LYS A 754 40.62 -10.71 -5.94
CA LYS A 754 41.15 -9.41 -6.38
C LYS A 754 40.97 -8.35 -5.28
N ILE A 755 42.08 -7.73 -4.85
CA ILE A 755 42.09 -6.53 -3.99
C ILE A 755 42.11 -5.30 -4.91
N VAL A 756 41.15 -4.38 -4.77
CA VAL A 756 40.96 -3.27 -5.73
C VAL A 756 41.24 -1.88 -5.12
N TYR A 757 41.61 -1.79 -3.84
CA TYR A 757 42.14 -0.55 -3.23
C TYR A 757 43.04 -0.83 -2.02
N VAL A 758 44.07 0.01 -1.79
CA VAL A 758 44.95 0.03 -0.60
C VAL A 758 44.96 1.46 -0.06
N GLY A 759 44.56 1.65 1.20
CA GLY A 759 44.53 2.97 1.86
C GLY A 759 44.96 2.90 3.33
N THR A 760 45.17 4.06 3.94
CA THR A 760 45.64 4.21 5.33
C THR A 760 44.61 3.69 6.33
N TYR A 761 45.06 2.98 7.36
CA TYR A 761 44.24 2.48 8.47
C TYR A 761 44.90 2.85 9.81
N ALA A 762 44.08 2.99 10.86
CA ALA A 762 44.53 3.24 12.23
C ALA A 762 44.13 2.07 13.13
N TRP A 763 44.96 1.77 14.13
CA TRP A 763 44.65 0.85 15.24
C TRP A 763 45.16 1.46 16.54
N ARG A 764 44.56 1.07 17.68
CA ARG A 764 45.01 1.45 19.04
C ARG A 764 45.05 0.21 19.93
N VAL A 765 46.01 0.16 20.86
CA VAL A 765 46.14 -0.88 21.90
C VAL A 765 45.31 -0.52 23.12
N GLU A 766 44.69 -1.54 23.70
CA GLU A 766 43.81 -1.46 24.87
C GLU A 766 44.62 -1.32 26.18
N ASP A 767 44.11 -0.51 27.11
CA ASP A 767 44.63 -0.41 28.48
C ASP A 767 43.88 -1.43 29.36
N ILE A 768 44.64 -2.40 29.87
CA ILE A 768 44.18 -3.55 30.65
C ILE A 768 43.69 -3.21 32.08
N ILE A 769 43.74 -1.94 32.51
CA ILE A 769 43.52 -1.58 33.93
C ILE A 769 42.26 -0.74 34.18
N CYS A 770 41.84 0.13 33.26
CA CYS A 770 40.82 1.16 33.57
C CYS A 770 39.52 1.12 32.75
N GLY A 771 39.23 0.02 32.04
CA GLY A 771 37.86 -0.39 31.72
C GLY A 771 37.00 0.59 30.91
N GLY A 772 37.50 1.08 29.78
CA GLY A 772 36.63 1.52 28.69
C GLY A 772 37.35 2.28 27.58
N PHE A 773 37.18 1.85 26.31
CA PHE A 773 37.40 2.67 25.10
C PHE A 773 36.62 2.14 23.88
N ALA A 774 36.19 3.06 22.99
CA ALA A 774 35.59 2.79 21.68
C ALA A 774 36.62 2.90 20.54
N SER A 775 36.43 2.15 19.45
CA SER A 775 37.23 2.24 18.21
C SER A 775 36.41 2.84 17.08
N VAL A 776 36.96 3.80 16.34
CA VAL A 776 36.36 4.34 15.11
C VAL A 776 37.32 4.14 13.95
N LEU A 777 36.85 3.45 12.90
CA LEU A 777 37.50 3.34 11.61
C LEU A 777 36.78 4.28 10.63
N SER A 778 37.50 5.19 9.99
CA SER A 778 36.97 5.96 8.87
C SER A 778 37.75 5.64 7.60
N GLN A 779 37.04 5.45 6.49
CA GLN A 779 37.62 5.22 5.18
C GLN A 779 36.82 5.99 4.13
N GLN A 780 37.50 6.74 3.27
CA GLN A 780 36.89 7.45 2.15
C GLN A 780 37.23 6.72 0.85
N ILE A 781 36.22 6.30 0.10
CA ILE A 781 36.37 5.64 -1.20
C ILE A 781 35.76 6.56 -2.26
N ASN A 782 36.57 7.01 -3.23
CA ASN A 782 36.10 7.83 -4.33
C ASN A 782 36.06 6.98 -5.63
N SER A 783 35.03 7.18 -6.45
CA SER A 783 34.91 6.67 -7.83
C SER A 783 34.86 5.13 -7.98
N TYR A 784 33.80 4.48 -7.47
CA TYR A 784 33.54 3.05 -7.66
C TYR A 784 32.18 2.81 -8.36
N TYR A 785 32.12 1.85 -9.31
CA TYR A 785 30.98 1.62 -10.22
C TYR A 785 30.46 0.17 -10.22
N CYS A 786 30.24 -0.43 -9.05
CA CYS A 786 29.57 -1.73 -8.93
C CYS A 786 28.36 -1.62 -7.99
N LEU A 787 27.29 -2.36 -8.28
CA LEU A 787 26.02 -2.34 -7.54
C LEU A 787 26.14 -2.91 -6.11
N ASP A 788 27.15 -3.74 -5.86
CA ASP A 788 27.42 -4.35 -4.55
C ASP A 788 28.83 -4.00 -4.06
N ILE A 789 28.91 -3.44 -2.84
CA ILE A 789 30.16 -3.23 -2.09
C ILE A 789 30.08 -4.09 -0.82
N TYR A 790 31.11 -4.90 -0.59
CA TYR A 790 31.26 -5.67 0.65
C TYR A 790 32.45 -5.13 1.43
N PHE A 791 32.23 -4.78 2.70
CA PHE A 791 33.31 -4.48 3.63
C PHE A 791 33.51 -5.69 4.55
N ALA A 792 34.77 -6.10 4.73
CA ALA A 792 35.15 -7.13 5.68
C ALA A 792 36.11 -6.52 6.70
N TRP A 793 35.78 -6.64 7.98
CA TRP A 793 36.63 -6.26 9.10
C TRP A 793 36.79 -7.44 10.06
N LEU A 794 37.96 -7.53 10.68
CA LEU A 794 38.27 -8.48 11.73
C LEU A 794 38.51 -7.70 13.02
N ALA A 795 37.60 -7.80 13.97
CA ALA A 795 37.80 -7.31 15.33
C ALA A 795 38.03 -8.52 16.24
N VAL A 796 39.15 -8.56 16.94
CA VAL A 796 39.37 -9.52 18.04
C VAL A 796 38.82 -8.86 19.29
N LEU A 797 37.62 -9.27 19.71
CA LEU A 797 37.06 -8.89 21.00
C LEU A 797 37.36 -10.02 21.97
N GLU A 798 37.99 -9.70 23.09
CA GLU A 798 38.15 -10.65 24.18
C GLU A 798 36.75 -10.94 24.76
N ASN A 799 36.40 -12.23 24.86
CA ASN A 799 35.19 -12.78 25.47
C ASN A 799 33.87 -12.89 24.65
N SER A 800 33.93 -13.26 23.36
CA SER A 800 32.76 -13.80 22.63
C SER A 800 32.70 -15.33 22.67
N GLY A 801 32.32 -15.86 23.83
CA GLY A 801 31.79 -17.22 23.94
C GLY A 801 30.28 -17.20 23.68
N HIS A 802 29.89 -17.89 22.61
CA HIS A 802 28.53 -18.10 22.05
C HIS A 802 28.00 -17.02 21.11
#